data_AF-A0A1G8FNY7-F1
#
_entry.id   AF-A0A1G8FNY7-F1
#
_cell.length_a   1.000
_cell.length_b   1.000
_cell.length_c   1.000
_cell.angle_alpha   90.00
_cell.angle_beta   90.00
_cell.angle_gamma   90.00
#
_symmetry.space_group_name_H-M   'P 1'
#
loop_
_entity.id
_entity.type
_entity.pdbx_description
1 polymer ?
#
loop_
_entity_poly.entity_id
_entity_poly.type
_entity_poly.pdbx_seq_one_letter_code
_entity_poly.pdbx_strand_id
1 'polypeptide(L)'
;MPLLAPIATLDLTREEGYEQDYRNFIRAIRIGVTNNGALRYADYGEGAARRIVYRMEENINLAERDAYFSVRMTVGGGSIDLYVRRDNLYNVGFAQVDAQGNARRFYYLGDDRDRQRMQALDWVPAGNLAEIGVGENYQDLERAAHVATDRTEITMSRESLVGRVNNLLETSPSTQDMAGGMLLLTEMVCEAARFYYISQAISTAWSEYRAVDPDTRRQMYELERRWHVIGLHLQARMENLLPVGDGRALPPLRVGSMTFSSVLEVAAALAIIYLKAVSGTSASSGRSARSADAVLAATGDGHIRYPLIDAAVNTLEGSQIAIFFQANETLAYDLAADAFLDGPWPISASWPGLSGTEFANGVSAATVVPDSQDIIWLFRGSQYVRYSAAQDRILVGPKEIYDGWPGLKDTSFVDYIDAAVKDPSGANALYLFRGPEVVHYNLDDDTISGPNLIKSALPGLEDTDFIHGVSAALACPGSPNEMWLFRDDEYLRYNTYECRMGVQPKPIAEGWSGFGNKLFIDRIDAALAHPTSVGEIWFFHDGYYVRFNTPNNVISHVTTPIADGWRGLKQYKDFSRRIDAALNKPGTSQAWLFHGHSYLTYDIENDSVYSGPYLIENGWPGLKSAGFDHVDAAVLVPGESDRAWLFKDDQYLRYNLTSNQVILGPKPIADGWAGLRGTGFDLRIDAAVRFTGPENHLWLFSGNSYVRYDVDNDSIVVGPKAIIDGWNFGFPFGDPPS
;
A
#
# COMPACT_ATOMS: atom_id res chain seq x y z
N MET A 1 25.89 1.65 38.92
CA MET A 1 24.48 2.01 39.17
C MET A 1 23.61 0.90 38.58
N PRO A 2 22.40 0.65 39.11
CA PRO A 2 21.53 -0.35 38.52
C PRO A 2 21.14 0.07 37.08
N LEU A 3 21.03 -0.92 36.20
CA LEU A 3 20.45 -0.77 34.86
C LEU A 3 19.05 -0.11 34.95
N LEU A 4 18.55 0.35 33.80
CA LEU A 4 17.12 0.70 33.69
C LEU A 4 16.27 -0.52 34.07
N ALA A 5 15.34 -0.33 34.99
CA ALA A 5 14.38 -1.37 35.33
C ALA A 5 13.50 -1.66 34.11
N PRO A 6 13.27 -2.95 33.78
CA PRO A 6 12.47 -3.30 32.61
C PRO A 6 11.02 -2.84 32.81
N ILE A 7 10.45 -2.21 31.79
CA ILE A 7 9.04 -1.76 31.81
C ILE A 7 8.05 -2.92 31.61
N ALA A 8 8.54 -4.03 31.06
CA ALA A 8 7.80 -5.25 30.81
C ALA A 8 8.73 -6.45 30.88
N THR A 9 8.21 -7.60 31.36
CA THR A 9 8.93 -8.87 31.39
C THR A 9 8.09 -9.94 30.69
N LEU A 10 8.71 -10.66 29.76
CA LEU A 10 8.14 -11.86 29.15
C LEU A 10 8.85 -13.10 29.71
N ASP A 11 8.12 -13.88 30.50
CA ASP A 11 8.62 -15.13 31.07
C ASP A 11 8.30 -16.30 30.13
N LEU A 12 9.33 -16.78 29.43
CA LEU A 12 9.26 -17.89 28.48
C LEU A 12 9.54 -19.25 29.15
N THR A 13 9.68 -19.31 30.49
CA THR A 13 9.90 -20.57 31.22
C THR A 13 8.61 -21.34 31.48
N ARG A 14 7.46 -20.67 31.39
CA ARG A 14 6.15 -21.25 31.69
C ARG A 14 5.67 -22.16 30.54
N GLU A 15 4.97 -23.23 30.91
CA GLU A 15 4.47 -24.26 29.98
C GLU A 15 3.08 -23.93 29.38
N GLU A 16 2.29 -23.05 30.00
CA GLU A 16 0.92 -22.71 29.58
C GLU A 16 0.62 -21.19 29.71
N GLY A 17 -0.35 -20.69 28.95
CA GLY A 17 -0.84 -19.30 29.04
C GLY A 17 0.03 -18.24 28.35
N TYR A 18 0.99 -18.66 27.53
CA TYR A 18 2.00 -17.79 26.93
C TYR A 18 1.44 -16.77 25.93
N GLU A 19 0.28 -17.02 25.30
CA GLU A 19 -0.37 -16.05 24.40
C GLU A 19 -0.84 -14.80 25.14
N GLN A 20 -1.37 -14.99 26.35
CA GLN A 20 -1.87 -13.93 27.21
C GLN A 20 -0.70 -13.19 27.85
N ASP A 21 0.34 -13.90 28.25
CA ASP A 21 1.59 -13.32 28.76
C ASP A 21 2.25 -12.44 27.67
N TYR A 22 2.31 -12.91 26.41
CA TYR A 22 2.81 -12.12 25.29
C TYR A 22 1.94 -10.89 24.98
N ARG A 23 0.61 -11.04 24.94
CA ARG A 23 -0.31 -9.89 24.75
C ARG A 23 -0.16 -8.85 25.86
N ASN A 24 -0.03 -9.29 27.11
CA ASN A 24 0.18 -8.42 28.26
C ASN A 24 1.54 -7.71 28.19
N PHE A 25 2.58 -8.43 27.79
CA PHE A 25 3.92 -7.92 27.58
C PHE A 25 3.94 -6.79 26.53
N ILE A 26 3.41 -7.03 25.32
CA ILE A 26 3.34 -6.00 24.27
C ILE A 26 2.48 -4.81 24.69
N ARG A 27 1.37 -5.05 25.40
CA ARG A 27 0.52 -3.97 25.94
C ARG A 27 1.28 -3.10 26.94
N ALA A 28 2.06 -3.70 27.83
CA ALA A 28 2.87 -2.97 28.81
C ALA A 28 3.90 -2.07 28.12
N ILE A 29 4.52 -2.55 27.03
CA ILE A 29 5.43 -1.74 26.19
C ILE A 29 4.71 -0.52 25.62
N ARG A 30 3.56 -0.71 24.97
CA ARG A 30 2.77 0.40 24.37
C ARG A 30 2.42 1.49 25.39
N ILE A 31 2.03 1.09 26.60
CA ILE A 31 1.73 2.00 27.71
C ILE A 31 3.00 2.70 28.21
N GLY A 32 4.07 1.92 28.40
CA GLY A 32 5.32 2.40 28.99
C GLY A 32 6.05 3.39 28.10
N VAL A 33 5.98 3.23 26.77
CA VAL A 33 6.63 4.13 25.78
C VAL A 33 5.99 5.53 25.76
N THR A 34 4.68 5.65 26.03
CA THR A 34 3.90 6.89 25.86
C THR A 34 3.71 7.73 27.13
N ASN A 35 4.77 7.88 27.93
CA ASN A 35 4.72 8.55 29.25
C ASN A 35 3.62 7.96 30.16
N ASN A 36 3.62 6.63 30.37
CA ASN A 36 2.60 5.92 31.18
C ASN A 36 1.15 6.15 30.70
N GLY A 37 0.95 6.30 29.40
CA GLY A 37 -0.37 6.53 28.80
C GLY A 37 -0.87 7.98 28.87
N ALA A 38 0.00 8.96 29.11
CA ALA A 38 -0.33 10.39 29.05
C ALA A 38 -0.46 10.91 27.61
N LEU A 39 0.20 10.28 26.63
CA LEU A 39 0.11 10.62 25.21
C LEU A 39 -0.82 9.63 24.47
N ARG A 40 -2.12 9.72 24.74
CA ARG A 40 -3.16 9.06 23.93
C ARG A 40 -3.56 9.99 22.80
N TYR A 41 -3.57 9.50 21.56
CA TYR A 41 -3.95 10.33 20.42
C TYR A 41 -5.47 10.44 20.30
N ALA A 42 -6.19 9.32 20.42
CA ALA A 42 -7.64 9.26 20.51
C ALA A 42 -8.13 7.85 20.91
N ASP A 43 -9.38 7.80 21.36
CA ASP A 43 -10.17 6.58 21.49
C ASP A 43 -11.09 6.48 20.26
N TYR A 44 -11.00 5.38 19.51
CA TYR A 44 -11.78 5.19 18.30
C TYR A 44 -12.81 4.08 18.50
N GLY A 45 -14.08 4.36 18.20
CA GLY A 45 -15.21 3.43 18.31
C GLY A 45 -16.08 3.61 19.56
N GLU A 46 -17.27 3.01 19.56
CA GLU A 46 -18.20 2.95 20.70
C GLU A 46 -18.22 1.54 21.34
N GLY A 47 -18.47 1.47 22.65
CA GLY A 47 -18.60 0.18 23.35
C GLY A 47 -17.33 -0.69 23.36
N ALA A 48 -17.48 -1.98 23.00
CA ALA A 48 -16.40 -2.98 23.04
C ALA A 48 -15.37 -2.86 21.88
N ALA A 49 -15.67 -2.07 20.85
CA ALA A 49 -14.80 -1.84 19.69
C ALA A 49 -13.77 -0.71 19.90
N ARG A 50 -13.69 -0.14 21.11
CA ARG A 50 -12.80 0.99 21.43
C ARG A 50 -11.32 0.61 21.25
N ARG A 51 -10.65 1.21 20.27
CA ARG A 51 -9.21 1.06 20.03
C ARG A 51 -8.45 2.31 20.51
N ILE A 52 -7.31 2.08 21.15
CA ILE A 52 -6.43 3.15 21.62
C ILE A 52 -5.22 3.18 20.69
N VAL A 53 -5.05 4.29 19.96
CA VAL A 53 -3.80 4.53 19.24
C VAL A 53 -2.91 5.43 20.07
N TYR A 54 -1.70 4.95 20.31
CA TYR A 54 -0.68 5.60 21.12
C TYR A 54 0.14 6.55 20.24
N ARG A 55 0.47 7.74 20.77
CA ARG A 55 1.26 8.76 20.05
C ARG A 55 2.70 8.78 20.55
N MET A 56 3.65 8.81 19.62
CA MET A 56 5.05 9.15 19.87
C MET A 56 5.38 10.50 19.22
N GLU A 57 6.03 11.39 19.97
CA GLU A 57 6.56 12.66 19.46
C GLU A 57 8.09 12.59 19.32
N GLU A 58 8.62 13.04 18.19
CA GLU A 58 10.07 13.21 18.01
C GLU A 58 10.57 14.42 18.83
N ASN A 59 11.77 14.29 19.42
CA ASN A 59 12.42 15.33 20.24
C ASN A 59 11.68 15.73 21.52
N ILE A 60 11.08 14.77 22.25
CA ILE A 60 10.83 15.01 23.67
C ILE A 60 12.20 15.29 24.30
N ASN A 61 12.38 16.49 24.87
CA ASN A 61 13.59 16.91 25.55
C ASN A 61 13.70 16.15 26.89
N LEU A 62 13.82 14.84 26.81
CA LEU A 62 14.00 13.92 27.92
C LEU A 62 15.45 13.98 28.37
N ALA A 63 15.70 13.87 29.66
CA ALA A 63 17.04 13.59 30.14
C ALA A 63 17.54 12.31 29.43
N GLU A 64 18.83 12.21 29.08
CA GLU A 64 19.40 11.08 28.30
C GLU A 64 19.04 9.70 28.87
N ARG A 65 18.81 9.61 30.19
CA ARG A 65 18.36 8.40 30.88
C ARG A 65 16.94 7.97 30.51
N ASP A 66 16.03 8.90 30.27
CA ASP A 66 14.61 8.64 29.98
C ASP A 66 14.35 8.39 28.48
N ALA A 67 15.35 8.67 27.63
CA ALA A 67 15.32 8.42 26.18
C ALA A 67 15.32 6.92 25.82
N TYR A 68 15.59 6.05 26.78
CA TYR A 68 15.64 4.60 26.62
C TYR A 68 14.70 3.91 27.60
N PHE A 69 14.27 2.71 27.24
CA PHE A 69 13.65 1.77 28.16
C PHE A 69 14.18 0.37 27.88
N SER A 70 14.07 -0.51 28.87
CA SER A 70 14.39 -1.92 28.70
C SER A 70 13.14 -2.79 28.81
N VAL A 71 13.17 -3.94 28.16
CA VAL A 71 12.19 -5.02 28.36
C VAL A 71 12.94 -6.31 28.61
N ARG A 72 12.44 -7.13 29.54
CA ARG A 72 13.12 -8.34 29.98
C ARG A 72 12.53 -9.57 29.33
N MET A 73 13.40 -10.51 28.98
CA MET A 73 13.01 -11.84 28.53
C MET A 73 13.70 -12.88 29.39
N THR A 74 12.90 -13.79 29.95
CA THR A 74 13.38 -14.82 30.87
C THR A 74 13.18 -16.19 30.25
N VAL A 75 14.26 -16.97 30.18
CA VAL A 75 14.28 -18.37 29.74
C VAL A 75 14.95 -19.22 30.82
N GLY A 76 14.90 -20.54 30.70
CA GLY A 76 15.48 -21.43 31.71
C GLY A 76 16.99 -21.20 31.95
N GLY A 77 17.70 -20.69 30.94
CA GLY A 77 19.13 -20.36 31.01
C GLY A 77 19.48 -19.01 31.64
N GLY A 78 18.50 -18.13 31.89
CA GLY A 78 18.76 -16.78 32.43
C GLY A 78 17.83 -15.71 31.86
N SER A 79 18.27 -14.45 31.89
CA SER A 79 17.49 -13.34 31.35
C SER A 79 18.35 -12.36 30.58
N ILE A 80 17.75 -11.77 29.55
CA ILE A 80 18.30 -10.61 28.85
C ILE A 80 17.36 -9.43 29.01
N ASP A 81 17.94 -8.23 29.01
CA ASP A 81 17.20 -6.99 28.87
C ASP A 81 17.48 -6.43 27.47
N LEU A 82 16.43 -6.26 26.65
CA LEU A 82 16.49 -5.60 25.36
C LEU A 82 16.32 -4.09 25.57
N TYR A 83 17.20 -3.28 24.99
CA TYR A 83 17.19 -1.83 25.15
C TYR A 83 16.66 -1.18 23.88
N VAL A 84 15.66 -0.32 24.07
CA VAL A 84 14.92 0.28 22.98
C VAL A 84 14.85 1.79 23.20
N ARG A 85 15.07 2.52 22.12
CA ARG A 85 14.88 3.97 22.08
C ARG A 85 13.40 4.31 22.17
N ARG A 86 13.06 5.20 23.10
CA ARG A 86 11.68 5.61 23.36
C ARG A 86 11.12 6.49 22.24
N ASP A 87 11.97 7.19 21.50
CA ASP A 87 11.55 8.16 20.49
C ASP A 87 11.21 7.53 19.15
N ASN A 88 11.77 6.37 18.78
CA ASN A 88 11.51 5.71 17.50
C ASN A 88 11.34 4.18 17.59
N LEU A 89 11.27 3.61 18.79
CA LEU A 89 11.23 2.16 19.03
C LEU A 89 12.37 1.40 18.34
N TYR A 90 13.52 2.06 18.19
CA TYR A 90 14.70 1.43 17.63
C TYR A 90 15.40 0.60 18.70
N ASN A 91 15.60 -0.68 18.40
CA ASN A 91 16.36 -1.59 19.25
C ASN A 91 17.85 -1.26 19.13
N VAL A 92 18.49 -0.91 20.24
CA VAL A 92 19.90 -0.46 20.24
C VAL A 92 20.87 -1.53 20.73
N GLY A 93 20.37 -2.61 21.33
CA GLY A 93 21.22 -3.61 21.93
C GLY A 93 20.52 -4.41 23.02
N PHE A 94 21.26 -5.32 23.63
CA PHE A 94 20.78 -6.14 24.73
C PHE A 94 21.84 -6.28 25.83
N ALA A 95 21.39 -6.47 27.07
CA ALA A 95 22.25 -6.82 28.19
C ALA A 95 21.93 -8.23 28.68
N GLN A 96 22.95 -9.03 28.95
CA GLN A 96 22.81 -10.22 29.77
C GLN A 96 22.69 -9.78 31.23
N VAL A 97 21.67 -10.25 31.95
CA VAL A 97 21.45 -9.85 33.35
C VAL A 97 21.61 -11.02 34.31
N ASP A 98 22.15 -10.74 35.50
CA ASP A 98 22.19 -11.71 36.60
C ASP A 98 20.85 -11.81 37.34
N ALA A 99 20.76 -12.71 38.32
CA ALA A 99 19.56 -12.93 39.12
C ALA A 99 19.13 -11.70 39.94
N GLN A 100 20.04 -10.74 40.14
CA GLN A 100 19.80 -9.46 40.82
C GLN A 100 19.45 -8.34 39.83
N GLY A 101 19.42 -8.62 38.53
CA GLY A 101 19.10 -7.67 37.47
C GLY A 101 20.26 -6.75 37.05
N ASN A 102 21.50 -7.07 37.42
CA ASN A 102 22.67 -6.29 37.01
C ASN A 102 23.20 -6.78 35.66
N ALA A 103 23.65 -5.85 34.81
CA ALA A 103 24.32 -6.17 33.55
C ALA A 103 25.63 -6.93 33.80
N ARG A 104 25.71 -8.14 33.25
CA ARG A 104 26.98 -8.85 33.07
C ARG A 104 27.76 -8.28 31.91
N ARG A 105 27.08 -8.07 30.78
CA ARG A 105 27.65 -7.50 29.55
C ARG A 105 26.55 -6.89 28.71
N PHE A 106 26.86 -5.75 28.09
CA PHE A 106 25.98 -5.01 27.19
C PHE A 106 26.53 -5.10 25.77
N TYR A 107 25.68 -5.56 24.85
CA TYR A 107 25.98 -5.68 23.42
C TYR A 107 25.18 -4.63 22.66
N TYR A 108 25.83 -3.83 21.83
CA TYR A 108 25.19 -2.74 21.09
C TYR A 108 25.37 -2.86 19.58
N LEU A 109 24.38 -2.33 18.83
CA LEU A 109 24.43 -2.14 17.38
C LEU A 109 25.12 -0.81 17.06
N GLY A 110 25.85 -0.75 15.95
CA GLY A 110 26.41 0.50 15.43
C GLY A 110 27.93 0.63 15.54
N ASP A 111 28.43 1.84 15.25
CA ASP A 111 29.85 2.14 15.04
C ASP A 111 30.53 2.78 16.29
N ASP A 112 31.75 3.30 16.13
CA ASP A 112 32.50 3.97 17.20
C ASP A 112 31.75 5.18 17.81
N ARG A 113 30.82 5.82 17.08
CA ARG A 113 29.97 6.91 17.59
C ARG A 113 28.90 6.37 18.52
N ASP A 114 28.30 5.23 18.20
CA ASP A 114 27.33 4.56 19.07
C ASP A 114 27.99 4.02 20.33
N ARG A 115 29.25 3.59 20.22
CA ARG A 115 30.08 3.28 21.39
C ARG A 115 30.21 4.48 22.32
N GLN A 116 30.56 5.65 21.79
CA GLN A 116 30.71 6.87 22.60
C GLN A 116 29.38 7.29 23.21
N ARG A 117 28.28 7.19 22.46
CA ARG A 117 26.93 7.47 22.95
C ARG A 117 26.52 6.54 24.09
N MET A 118 26.75 5.23 23.93
CA MET A 118 26.44 4.24 24.97
C MET A 118 27.32 4.40 26.21
N GLN A 119 28.59 4.75 26.03
CA GLN A 119 29.51 5.05 27.14
C GLN A 119 29.13 6.30 27.93
N ALA A 120 28.42 7.25 27.30
CA ALA A 120 27.94 8.46 27.96
C ALA A 120 26.72 8.21 28.88
N LEU A 121 26.01 7.08 28.71
CA LEU A 121 24.81 6.76 29.48
C LEU A 121 25.17 6.28 30.89
N ASP A 122 24.66 6.97 31.91
CA ASP A 122 24.96 6.76 33.33
C ASP A 122 24.60 5.36 33.86
N TRP A 123 23.67 4.67 33.19
CA TRP A 123 23.22 3.32 33.51
C TRP A 123 24.02 2.21 32.83
N VAL A 124 24.92 2.52 31.88
CA VAL A 124 25.79 1.52 31.24
C VAL A 124 27.11 1.39 32.03
N PRO A 125 27.46 0.21 32.56
CA PRO A 125 28.70 0.06 33.32
C PRO A 125 29.96 0.20 32.43
N ALA A 126 30.85 1.12 32.81
CA ALA A 126 32.15 1.28 32.15
C ALA A 126 32.95 -0.04 32.18
N GLY A 127 33.34 -0.54 31.01
CA GLY A 127 34.12 -1.79 30.86
C GLY A 127 33.30 -3.04 30.50
N ASN A 128 31.96 -2.98 30.55
CA ASN A 128 31.08 -4.10 30.19
C ASN A 128 30.35 -3.91 28.85
N LEU A 129 30.88 -3.06 27.96
CA LEU A 129 30.36 -2.84 26.61
C LEU A 129 31.07 -3.71 25.58
N ALA A 130 30.31 -4.28 24.64
CA ALA A 130 30.81 -4.97 23.48
C ALA A 130 30.01 -4.58 22.23
N GLU A 131 30.70 -4.35 21.13
CA GLU A 131 30.06 -4.12 19.83
C GLU A 131 29.65 -5.45 19.22
N ILE A 132 28.47 -5.50 18.59
CA ILE A 132 28.03 -6.67 17.82
C ILE A 132 28.84 -6.80 16.51
N GLY A 133 29.32 -5.67 15.96
CA GLY A 133 30.11 -5.60 14.72
C GLY A 133 29.24 -5.63 13.47
N VAL A 134 27.98 -5.20 13.58
CA VAL A 134 26.98 -5.18 12.51
C VAL A 134 26.36 -3.78 12.47
N GLY A 135 26.12 -3.28 11.25
CA GLY A 135 25.49 -1.98 11.04
C GLY A 135 24.08 -1.91 11.61
N GLU A 136 23.57 -0.68 11.74
CA GLU A 136 22.30 -0.39 12.43
C GLU A 136 21.04 -0.75 11.62
N ASN A 137 21.17 -1.10 10.34
CA ASN A 137 20.04 -1.35 9.45
C ASN A 137 19.70 -2.86 9.33
N TYR A 138 18.47 -3.14 8.89
CA TYR A 138 17.96 -4.51 8.72
C TYR A 138 18.82 -5.36 7.76
N GLN A 139 19.31 -4.78 6.67
CA GLN A 139 20.08 -5.52 5.66
C GLN A 139 21.42 -6.04 6.21
N ASP A 140 22.08 -5.26 7.06
CA ASP A 140 23.32 -5.66 7.71
C ASP A 140 23.07 -6.75 8.76
N LEU A 141 21.96 -6.67 9.50
CA LEU A 141 21.52 -7.73 10.42
C LEU A 141 21.14 -9.02 9.70
N GLU A 142 20.39 -8.95 8.60
CA GLU A 142 20.01 -10.10 7.77
C GLU A 142 21.25 -10.81 7.20
N ARG A 143 22.19 -10.03 6.65
CA ARG A 143 23.47 -10.56 6.14
C ARG A 143 24.28 -11.23 7.25
N ALA A 144 24.40 -10.60 8.41
CA ALA A 144 25.16 -11.15 9.54
C ALA A 144 24.48 -12.38 10.15
N ALA A 145 23.16 -12.46 10.12
CA ALA A 145 22.38 -13.59 10.60
C ALA A 145 22.33 -14.79 9.63
N HIS A 146 22.87 -14.62 8.41
CA HIS A 146 22.76 -15.57 7.28
C HIS A 146 21.31 -15.87 6.88
N VAL A 147 20.46 -14.85 6.83
CA VAL A 147 19.13 -14.94 6.22
C VAL A 147 19.30 -14.80 4.70
N ALA A 148 18.72 -15.71 3.92
CA ALA A 148 19.13 -15.94 2.53
C ALA A 148 18.62 -14.86 1.57
N THR A 149 17.41 -14.36 1.81
CA THR A 149 16.73 -13.40 0.92
C THR A 149 16.27 -12.15 1.65
N ASP A 150 15.41 -12.30 2.67
CA ASP A 150 14.91 -11.22 3.53
C ASP A 150 14.35 -11.79 4.86
N ARG A 151 14.04 -10.92 5.82
CA ARG A 151 13.52 -11.32 7.15
C ARG A 151 12.16 -12.04 7.16
N THR A 152 11.44 -12.16 6.04
CA THR A 152 10.22 -13.00 5.98
C THR A 152 10.52 -14.49 6.17
N GLU A 153 11.75 -14.93 5.89
CA GLU A 153 12.22 -16.31 6.09
C GLU A 153 12.46 -16.67 7.57
N ILE A 154 12.41 -15.69 8.47
CA ILE A 154 12.62 -15.93 9.90
C ILE A 154 11.42 -16.65 10.48
N THR A 155 11.65 -17.86 11.00
CA THR A 155 10.65 -18.59 11.76
C THR A 155 10.29 -17.83 13.03
N MET A 156 9.01 -17.48 13.18
CA MET A 156 8.48 -16.79 14.36
C MET A 156 7.60 -17.73 15.20
N SER A 157 8.25 -18.54 16.03
CA SER A 157 7.57 -19.34 17.07
C SER A 157 8.14 -19.04 18.46
N ARG A 158 7.45 -19.48 19.50
CA ARG A 158 7.96 -19.40 20.87
C ARG A 158 9.31 -20.10 21.01
N GLU A 159 9.46 -21.28 20.40
CA GLU A 159 10.68 -22.09 20.44
C GLU A 159 11.83 -21.38 19.74
N SER A 160 11.57 -20.73 18.60
CA SER A 160 12.57 -19.93 17.91
C SER A 160 13.07 -18.76 18.79
N LEU A 161 12.17 -18.12 19.54
CA LEU A 161 12.49 -17.02 20.44
C LEU A 161 13.30 -17.49 21.64
N VAL A 162 12.89 -18.60 22.27
CA VAL A 162 13.63 -19.24 23.37
C VAL A 162 15.03 -19.63 22.90
N GLY A 163 15.15 -20.24 21.72
CA GLY A 163 16.43 -20.60 21.12
C GLY A 163 17.34 -19.39 20.93
N ARG A 164 16.83 -18.31 20.33
CA ARG A 164 17.60 -17.07 20.14
C ARG A 164 18.03 -16.45 21.47
N VAL A 165 17.15 -16.35 22.46
CA VAL A 165 17.52 -15.80 23.78
C VAL A 165 18.59 -16.66 24.48
N ASN A 166 18.51 -17.99 24.37
CA ASN A 166 19.56 -18.87 24.91
C ASN A 166 20.91 -18.64 24.23
N ASN A 167 20.95 -18.48 22.90
CA ASN A 167 22.20 -18.17 22.20
C ASN A 167 22.77 -16.81 22.67
N LEU A 168 21.92 -15.81 22.88
CA LEU A 168 22.33 -14.52 23.41
C LEU A 168 22.84 -14.56 24.86
N LEU A 169 22.53 -15.61 25.63
CA LEU A 169 22.97 -15.82 27.01
C LEU A 169 24.33 -16.53 27.12
N GLU A 170 24.90 -17.01 26.02
CA GLU A 170 26.22 -17.61 26.01
C GLU A 170 27.29 -16.63 26.53
N THR A 171 28.39 -17.14 27.09
CA THR A 171 29.44 -16.28 27.66
C THR A 171 30.11 -15.38 26.59
N SER A 172 30.14 -15.85 25.34
CA SER A 172 30.68 -15.15 24.18
C SER A 172 29.86 -15.53 22.93
N PRO A 173 28.65 -14.98 22.77
CA PRO A 173 27.78 -15.30 21.64
C PRO A 173 28.45 -14.86 20.33
N SER A 174 28.24 -15.62 19.26
CA SER A 174 28.77 -15.28 17.94
C SER A 174 28.08 -14.05 17.34
N THR A 175 28.73 -13.33 16.42
CA THR A 175 28.09 -12.23 15.69
C THR A 175 26.82 -12.67 14.95
N GLN A 176 26.81 -13.90 14.42
CA GLN A 176 25.63 -14.47 13.75
C GLN A 176 24.47 -14.69 14.72
N ASP A 177 24.74 -15.23 15.92
CA ASP A 177 23.73 -15.44 16.95
C ASP A 177 23.20 -14.12 17.50
N MET A 178 24.09 -13.15 17.72
CA MET A 178 23.72 -11.79 18.11
C MET A 178 22.83 -11.12 17.07
N ALA A 179 23.22 -11.15 15.79
CA ALA A 179 22.43 -10.57 14.70
C ALA A 179 21.07 -11.26 14.55
N GLY A 180 21.04 -12.60 14.53
CA GLY A 180 19.79 -13.36 14.42
C GLY A 180 18.86 -13.19 15.61
N GLY A 181 19.42 -13.07 16.82
CA GLY A 181 18.65 -12.76 18.03
C GLY A 181 18.08 -11.34 17.97
N MET A 182 18.90 -10.34 17.64
CA MET A 182 18.46 -8.95 17.52
C MET A 182 17.37 -8.78 16.47
N LEU A 183 17.48 -9.47 15.33
CA LEU A 183 16.48 -9.43 14.26
C LEU A 183 15.13 -9.98 14.74
N LEU A 184 15.11 -11.20 15.31
CA LEU A 184 13.87 -11.80 15.81
C LEU A 184 13.24 -10.98 16.96
N LEU A 185 14.07 -10.45 17.86
CA LEU A 185 13.61 -9.60 18.96
C LEU A 185 13.03 -8.28 18.46
N THR A 186 13.61 -7.69 17.43
CA THR A 186 13.08 -6.44 16.87
C THR A 186 11.69 -6.69 16.29
N GLU A 187 11.50 -7.78 15.56
CA GLU A 187 10.21 -8.13 14.98
C GLU A 187 9.16 -8.50 16.04
N MET A 188 9.50 -9.39 16.98
CA MET A 188 8.56 -9.88 18.00
C MET A 188 8.34 -8.92 19.17
N VAL A 189 9.07 -7.80 19.24
CA VAL A 189 8.93 -6.83 20.33
C VAL A 189 8.65 -5.44 19.77
N CYS A 190 9.53 -4.91 18.94
CA CYS A 190 9.42 -3.54 18.46
C CYS A 190 8.33 -3.41 17.40
N GLU A 191 8.32 -4.27 16.36
CA GLU A 191 7.28 -4.25 15.33
C GLU A 191 5.91 -4.66 15.90
N ALA A 192 5.88 -5.68 16.77
CA ALA A 192 4.68 -6.04 17.53
C ALA A 192 4.16 -4.91 18.43
N ALA A 193 5.03 -4.08 19.02
CA ALA A 193 4.58 -2.90 19.75
C ALA A 193 3.94 -1.86 18.82
N ARG A 194 4.46 -1.69 17.60
CA ARG A 194 3.97 -0.72 16.61
C ARG A 194 2.63 -1.10 16.00
N PHE A 195 2.38 -2.39 15.74
CA PHE A 195 1.19 -2.86 15.03
C PHE A 195 0.34 -3.85 15.84
N TYR A 196 -0.96 -3.60 15.91
CA TYR A 196 -1.93 -4.54 16.48
C TYR A 196 -1.94 -5.85 15.70
N TYR A 197 -1.97 -5.76 14.37
CA TYR A 197 -1.95 -6.91 13.45
C TYR A 197 -0.80 -7.88 13.76
N ILE A 198 0.43 -7.36 13.84
CA ILE A 198 1.64 -8.16 14.14
C ILE A 198 1.53 -8.86 15.50
N SER A 199 1.16 -8.10 16.55
CA SER A 199 1.04 -8.68 17.90
C SER A 199 -0.05 -9.75 17.98
N GLN A 200 -1.14 -9.60 17.23
CA GLN A 200 -2.22 -10.58 17.17
C GLN A 200 -1.78 -11.84 16.43
N ALA A 201 -1.21 -11.69 15.22
CA ALA A 201 -0.68 -12.80 14.42
C ALA A 201 0.27 -13.70 15.23
N ILE A 202 1.25 -13.09 15.92
CA ILE A 202 2.19 -13.84 16.77
C ILE A 202 1.45 -14.54 17.92
N SER A 203 0.55 -13.85 18.62
CA SER A 203 -0.17 -14.44 19.75
C SER A 203 -1.09 -15.60 19.33
N THR A 204 -1.71 -15.51 18.16
CA THR A 204 -2.58 -16.56 17.59
C THR A 204 -1.73 -17.77 17.19
N ALA A 205 -0.63 -17.56 16.47
CA ALA A 205 0.28 -18.64 16.11
C ALA A 205 0.80 -19.37 17.36
N TRP A 206 1.13 -18.62 18.43
CA TRP A 206 1.54 -19.21 19.69
C TRP A 206 0.41 -20.04 20.32
N SER A 207 -0.83 -19.53 20.38
CA SER A 207 -1.98 -20.27 20.93
C SER A 207 -2.23 -21.60 20.22
N GLU A 208 -1.84 -21.68 18.94
CA GLU A 208 -1.94 -22.87 18.10
C GLU A 208 -0.66 -23.73 18.12
N TYR A 209 0.30 -23.41 19.00
CA TYR A 209 1.59 -24.10 19.14
C TYR A 209 2.38 -24.19 17.82
N ARG A 210 2.29 -23.15 16.98
CA ARG A 210 2.97 -23.09 15.67
C ARG A 210 3.76 -21.80 15.47
N ALA A 211 4.54 -21.78 14.39
CA ALA A 211 5.12 -20.55 13.87
C ALA A 211 4.06 -19.74 13.10
N VAL A 212 4.27 -18.42 13.04
CA VAL A 212 3.55 -17.56 12.08
C VAL A 212 3.82 -18.09 10.68
N ASP A 213 2.76 -18.27 9.89
CA ASP A 213 2.87 -18.78 8.52
C ASP A 213 3.53 -17.77 7.57
N PRO A 214 4.14 -18.24 6.47
CA PRO A 214 4.87 -17.38 5.52
C PRO A 214 4.03 -16.22 4.95
N ASP A 215 2.72 -16.42 4.79
CA ASP A 215 1.83 -15.43 4.17
C ASP A 215 1.56 -14.28 5.12
N THR A 216 1.23 -14.62 6.35
CA THR A 216 1.12 -13.66 7.44
C THR A 216 2.46 -12.94 7.65
N ARG A 217 3.61 -13.64 7.51
CA ARG A 217 4.94 -12.99 7.56
C ARG A 217 5.14 -11.95 6.46
N ARG A 218 4.74 -12.23 5.23
CA ARG A 218 4.81 -11.26 4.12
C ARG A 218 3.92 -10.05 4.38
N GLN A 219 2.72 -10.27 4.91
CA GLN A 219 1.80 -9.20 5.29
C GLN A 219 2.35 -8.30 6.43
N MET A 220 2.98 -8.91 7.44
CA MET A 220 3.66 -8.17 8.51
C MET A 220 4.80 -7.31 7.95
N TYR A 221 5.61 -7.89 7.06
CA TYR A 221 6.74 -7.20 6.42
C TYR A 221 6.34 -5.94 5.64
N GLU A 222 5.22 -5.99 4.92
CA GLU A 222 4.68 -4.82 4.20
C GLU A 222 4.23 -3.71 5.13
N LEU A 223 3.59 -4.05 6.26
CA LEU A 223 3.22 -3.08 7.29
C LEU A 223 4.46 -2.41 7.89
N GLU A 224 5.46 -3.20 8.27
CA GLU A 224 6.70 -2.74 8.91
C GLU A 224 7.43 -1.70 8.06
N ARG A 225 7.59 -1.97 6.76
CA ARG A 225 8.28 -1.07 5.83
C ARG A 225 7.53 0.23 5.58
N ARG A 226 6.21 0.25 5.82
CA ARG A 226 5.34 1.39 5.58
C ARG A 226 4.81 2.03 6.88
N TRP A 227 5.41 1.71 8.02
CA TRP A 227 4.99 2.23 9.33
C TRP A 227 4.86 3.77 9.37
N HIS A 228 5.86 4.48 8.84
CA HIS A 228 5.85 5.94 8.79
C HIS A 228 4.72 6.48 7.91
N VAL A 229 4.50 5.86 6.76
CA VAL A 229 3.46 6.19 5.78
C VAL A 229 2.07 6.00 6.37
N ILE A 230 1.84 4.86 7.02
CA ILE A 230 0.56 4.51 7.67
C ILE A 230 0.24 5.53 8.76
N GLY A 231 1.25 5.92 9.57
CA GLY A 231 1.10 6.94 10.60
C GLY A 231 0.74 8.33 10.05
N LEU A 232 1.38 8.73 8.94
CA LEU A 232 1.09 10.01 8.27
C LEU A 232 -0.30 10.03 7.64
N HIS A 233 -0.73 8.95 7.00
CA HIS A 233 -2.07 8.84 6.42
C HIS A 233 -3.16 8.93 7.48
N LEU A 234 -2.95 8.26 8.62
CA LEU A 234 -3.84 8.35 9.78
C LEU A 234 -3.90 9.79 10.31
N GLN A 235 -2.75 10.46 10.43
CA GLN A 235 -2.69 11.85 10.89
C GLN A 235 -3.41 12.80 9.93
N ALA A 236 -3.18 12.70 8.63
CA ALA A 236 -3.77 13.59 7.63
C ALA A 236 -5.30 13.44 7.56
N ARG A 237 -5.83 12.21 7.69
CA ARG A 237 -7.27 11.95 7.82
C ARG A 237 -7.86 12.56 9.08
N MET A 238 -7.11 12.56 10.18
CA MET A 238 -7.60 13.02 11.48
C MET A 238 -7.54 14.53 11.67
N GLU A 239 -6.54 15.20 11.09
CA GLU A 239 -6.36 16.64 11.21
C GLU A 239 -7.10 17.42 10.10
N ASN A 240 -7.87 16.73 9.23
CA ASN A 240 -8.59 17.32 8.08
C ASN A 240 -7.70 18.21 7.20
N LEU A 241 -6.41 17.87 7.08
CA LEU A 241 -5.39 18.72 6.45
C LEU A 241 -5.34 18.60 4.93
N LEU A 242 -6.11 17.65 4.37
CA LEU A 242 -6.34 17.50 2.94
C LEU A 242 -7.60 18.30 2.57
N PRO A 243 -7.60 19.07 1.47
CA PRO A 243 -8.70 19.95 1.14
C PRO A 243 -10.00 19.16 0.98
N VAL A 244 -10.96 19.40 1.88
CA VAL A 244 -12.38 19.00 1.76
C VAL A 244 -13.10 19.92 0.74
N GLY A 245 -12.40 20.29 -0.34
CA GLY A 245 -12.84 21.35 -1.25
C GLY A 245 -14.09 20.99 -2.05
N ASP A 246 -14.23 19.72 -2.46
CA ASP A 246 -15.23 19.31 -3.46
C ASP A 246 -16.05 18.08 -3.03
N GLY A 247 -16.10 17.75 -1.73
CA GLY A 247 -16.87 16.59 -1.26
C GLY A 247 -16.26 15.21 -1.59
N ARG A 248 -14.98 15.13 -1.96
CA ARG A 248 -14.26 13.86 -2.18
C ARG A 248 -13.63 13.37 -0.86
N ALA A 249 -13.90 12.13 -0.48
CA ALA A 249 -13.14 11.46 0.58
C ALA A 249 -11.78 10.98 0.09
N LEU A 250 -10.90 10.75 1.06
CA LEU A 250 -9.54 10.29 0.81
C LEU A 250 -9.53 8.85 0.29
N PRO A 251 -8.67 8.51 -0.69
CA PRO A 251 -8.57 7.15 -1.22
C PRO A 251 -8.09 6.17 -0.12
N PRO A 252 -8.57 4.91 -0.12
CA PRO A 252 -8.10 3.88 0.80
C PRO A 252 -6.57 3.79 0.82
N LEU A 253 -5.98 3.63 2.01
CA LEU A 253 -4.55 3.35 2.13
C LEU A 253 -4.32 1.88 1.87
N ARG A 254 -3.58 1.56 0.81
CA ARG A 254 -3.19 0.18 0.51
C ARG A 254 -1.76 -0.08 0.96
N VAL A 255 -1.52 -1.19 1.65
CA VAL A 255 -0.20 -1.66 2.14
C VAL A 255 -0.07 -3.14 1.84
N GLY A 256 0.75 -3.50 0.85
CA GLY A 256 0.72 -4.84 0.27
C GLY A 256 -0.69 -5.18 -0.21
N SER A 257 -1.23 -6.32 0.22
CA SER A 257 -2.62 -6.73 -0.06
C SER A 257 -3.66 -6.14 0.90
N MET A 258 -3.25 -5.34 1.91
CA MET A 258 -4.19 -4.76 2.87
C MET A 258 -4.75 -3.45 2.33
N THR A 259 -6.06 -3.26 2.46
CA THR A 259 -6.74 -2.01 2.11
C THR A 259 -7.38 -1.43 3.36
N PHE A 260 -7.01 -0.19 3.70
CA PHE A 260 -7.55 0.56 4.81
C PHE A 260 -8.39 1.72 4.28
N SER A 261 -9.69 1.52 4.25
CA SER A 261 -10.69 2.43 3.71
C SER A 261 -11.12 3.50 4.72
N SER A 262 -10.84 3.29 6.01
CA SER A 262 -11.23 4.18 7.10
C SER A 262 -10.12 4.44 8.12
N VAL A 263 -10.27 5.54 8.88
CA VAL A 263 -9.42 5.85 10.04
C VAL A 263 -9.45 4.72 11.07
N LEU A 264 -10.61 4.08 11.24
CA LEU A 264 -10.79 3.00 12.20
C LEU A 264 -10.03 1.74 11.80
N GLU A 265 -9.99 1.40 10.51
CA GLU A 265 -9.22 0.26 9.99
C GLU A 265 -7.71 0.49 10.12
N VAL A 266 -7.23 1.70 9.81
CA VAL A 266 -5.83 2.05 10.06
C VAL A 266 -5.51 1.98 11.56
N ALA A 267 -6.41 2.47 12.42
CA ALA A 267 -6.29 2.37 13.88
C ALA A 267 -6.41 0.92 14.41
N ALA A 268 -7.06 0.03 13.66
CA ALA A 268 -7.15 -1.39 13.98
C ALA A 268 -5.85 -2.14 13.63
N ALA A 269 -5.12 -1.70 12.61
CA ALA A 269 -3.82 -2.25 12.24
C ALA A 269 -2.66 -1.64 13.04
N LEU A 270 -2.68 -0.33 13.29
CA LEU A 270 -1.60 0.43 13.91
C LEU A 270 -1.86 0.68 15.39
N ALA A 271 -0.90 0.31 16.24
CA ALA A 271 -0.96 0.57 17.67
C ALA A 271 -0.24 1.85 18.08
N ILE A 272 0.86 2.21 17.42
CA ILE A 272 1.67 3.39 17.75
C ILE A 272 1.92 4.23 16.50
N ILE A 273 1.57 5.52 16.55
CA ILE A 273 1.87 6.51 15.50
C ILE A 273 3.22 7.17 15.79
N TYR A 274 4.07 7.27 14.75
CA TYR A 274 5.33 8.00 14.77
C TYR A 274 5.23 9.32 13.99
N LEU A 275 5.33 10.45 14.68
CA LEU A 275 5.29 11.79 14.07
C LEU A 275 6.67 12.43 14.05
N LYS A 276 7.24 12.61 12.85
CA LYS A 276 8.51 13.31 12.65
C LYS A 276 8.28 14.82 12.81
N ALA A 277 8.95 15.46 13.77
CA ALA A 277 8.88 16.89 13.97
C ALA A 277 9.75 17.58 12.90
N VAL A 278 9.13 18.28 11.95
CA VAL A 278 9.88 19.11 10.99
C VAL A 278 10.57 20.23 11.76
N SER A 279 11.89 20.15 11.86
CA SER A 279 12.71 21.14 12.54
C SER A 279 12.76 22.44 11.74
N GLY A 280 12.34 23.53 12.39
CA GLY A 280 12.64 24.90 11.99
C GLY A 280 11.67 25.56 11.01
N THR A 281 10.60 26.17 11.51
CA THR A 281 10.26 27.58 11.25
C THR A 281 8.99 27.97 12.02
N SER A 282 8.98 29.22 12.46
CA SER A 282 7.98 29.89 13.30
C SER A 282 6.54 29.75 12.80
N ALA A 283 5.63 29.75 13.77
CA ALA A 283 4.18 29.68 13.63
C ALA A 283 3.60 30.61 12.56
N SER A 284 3.06 30.04 11.48
CA SER A 284 1.90 30.54 10.73
C SER A 284 1.47 29.51 9.67
N SER A 285 0.21 29.05 9.74
CA SER A 285 -0.65 28.47 8.68
C SER A 285 -0.15 27.39 7.70
N GLY A 286 1.10 26.91 7.76
CA GLY A 286 1.67 25.98 6.77
C GLY A 286 1.79 24.51 7.19
N ARG A 287 1.17 24.10 8.31
CA ARG A 287 1.26 22.72 8.83
C ARG A 287 0.43 21.69 8.04
N SER A 288 -0.62 22.11 7.33
CA SER A 288 -1.56 21.20 6.66
C SER A 288 -1.04 20.64 5.33
N ALA A 289 -0.36 21.47 4.54
CA ALA A 289 0.10 21.13 3.20
C ALA A 289 1.21 20.06 3.21
N ARG A 290 2.25 20.22 4.06
CA ARG A 290 3.40 19.28 4.08
C ARG A 290 3.05 17.86 4.51
N SER A 291 2.01 17.68 5.33
CA SER A 291 1.48 16.36 5.72
C SER A 291 0.63 15.73 4.63
N ALA A 292 -0.03 16.53 3.78
CA ALA A 292 -0.74 16.05 2.60
C ALA A 292 0.26 15.58 1.51
N ASP A 293 1.34 16.35 1.31
CA ASP A 293 2.39 16.07 0.33
C ASP A 293 3.13 14.75 0.63
N ALA A 294 3.43 14.48 1.91
CA ALA A 294 4.07 13.23 2.33
C ALA A 294 3.12 12.01 2.23
N VAL A 295 1.80 12.20 2.31
CA VAL A 295 0.79 11.14 2.16
C VAL A 295 0.59 10.75 0.70
N LEU A 296 0.62 11.73 -0.22
CA LEU A 296 0.55 11.51 -1.68
C LEU A 296 1.86 10.92 -2.25
N ALA A 297 3.01 11.26 -1.68
CA ALA A 297 4.28 10.63 -2.05
C ALA A 297 4.41 9.19 -1.51
N ALA A 298 3.80 8.90 -0.36
CA ALA A 298 3.91 7.61 0.31
C ALA A 298 3.04 6.47 -0.26
N THR A 299 2.15 6.79 -1.20
CA THR A 299 1.54 5.82 -2.11
C THR A 299 2.48 5.38 -3.24
N GLY A 300 3.67 5.98 -3.33
CA GLY A 300 4.60 5.86 -4.46
C GLY A 300 5.55 4.66 -4.47
N ASP A 301 5.53 3.76 -3.47
CA ASP A 301 6.40 2.58 -3.51
C ASP A 301 5.66 1.30 -3.08
N GLY A 302 5.52 0.36 -4.03
CA GLY A 302 4.88 -0.94 -3.85
C GLY A 302 3.58 -1.13 -4.64
N HIS A 303 3.68 -1.12 -5.98
CA HIS A 303 2.79 -1.80 -6.93
C HIS A 303 1.32 -1.93 -6.53
N ILE A 304 0.56 -0.83 -6.66
CA ILE A 304 -0.90 -0.96 -6.77
C ILE A 304 -1.16 -1.39 -8.21
N ARG A 305 -1.43 -2.69 -8.42
CA ARG A 305 -1.82 -3.18 -9.75
C ARG A 305 -3.29 -2.89 -9.97
N TYR A 306 -3.62 -2.14 -11.02
CA TYR A 306 -5.00 -1.83 -11.39
C TYR A 306 -5.49 -2.75 -12.52
N PRO A 307 -6.81 -2.92 -12.72
CA PRO A 307 -7.91 -2.32 -11.96
C PRO A 307 -8.25 -3.15 -10.71
N LEU A 308 -8.12 -2.51 -9.55
CA LEU A 308 -8.55 -3.08 -8.26
C LEU A 308 -10.07 -2.92 -8.13
N ILE A 309 -10.79 -4.04 -8.14
CA ILE A 309 -12.23 -4.04 -7.90
C ILE A 309 -12.45 -4.23 -6.39
N ASP A 310 -13.07 -3.23 -5.75
CA ASP A 310 -13.35 -3.20 -4.30
C ASP A 310 -14.71 -3.82 -3.95
N ALA A 311 -15.66 -3.82 -4.89
CA ALA A 311 -16.88 -4.61 -4.79
C ALA A 311 -17.48 -4.82 -6.18
N ALA A 312 -18.27 -5.88 -6.33
CA ALA A 312 -19.01 -6.17 -7.54
C ALA A 312 -20.40 -6.68 -7.18
N VAL A 313 -21.41 -6.34 -7.97
CA VAL A 313 -22.78 -6.83 -7.77
C VAL A 313 -23.56 -6.87 -9.08
N ASN A 314 -24.37 -7.90 -9.28
CA ASN A 314 -25.35 -7.91 -10.37
C ASN A 314 -26.48 -6.91 -10.04
N THR A 315 -27.02 -6.19 -11.03
CA THR A 315 -28.11 -5.21 -10.75
C THR A 315 -29.36 -5.84 -10.15
N LEU A 316 -29.58 -7.12 -10.44
CA LEU A 316 -30.58 -7.99 -9.85
C LEU A 316 -30.12 -9.45 -9.97
N GLU A 317 -30.76 -10.36 -9.25
CA GLU A 317 -30.40 -11.76 -9.28
C GLU A 317 -30.49 -12.35 -10.71
N GLY A 318 -29.37 -12.89 -11.21
CA GLY A 318 -29.28 -13.43 -12.57
C GLY A 318 -29.16 -12.39 -13.69
N SER A 319 -28.95 -11.11 -13.35
CA SER A 319 -28.74 -10.04 -14.34
C SER A 319 -27.40 -10.19 -15.07
N GLN A 320 -27.43 -9.99 -16.39
CA GLN A 320 -26.22 -9.82 -17.21
C GLN A 320 -25.58 -8.44 -17.06
N ILE A 321 -26.14 -7.56 -16.21
CA ILE A 321 -25.55 -6.26 -15.91
C ILE A 321 -24.91 -6.33 -14.52
N ALA A 322 -23.61 -6.02 -14.47
CA ALA A 322 -22.85 -5.88 -13.25
C ALA A 322 -22.50 -4.42 -12.97
N ILE A 323 -22.45 -4.07 -11.69
CA ILE A 323 -21.88 -2.83 -11.19
C ILE A 323 -20.59 -3.20 -10.49
N PHE A 324 -19.50 -2.53 -10.87
CA PHE A 324 -18.23 -2.62 -10.19
C PHE A 324 -17.94 -1.32 -9.45
N PHE A 325 -17.48 -1.44 -8.22
CA PHE A 325 -17.06 -0.33 -7.37
C PHE A 325 -15.53 -0.34 -7.27
N GLN A 326 -14.92 0.82 -7.47
CA GLN A 326 -13.48 1.01 -7.35
C GLN A 326 -13.22 2.37 -6.72
N ALA A 327 -12.55 2.38 -5.57
CA ALA A 327 -12.41 3.56 -4.73
C ALA A 327 -13.76 4.26 -4.51
N ASN A 328 -13.93 5.49 -4.97
CA ASN A 328 -15.17 6.25 -4.87
C ASN A 328 -15.97 6.29 -6.19
N GLU A 329 -15.68 5.41 -7.14
CA GLU A 329 -16.31 5.37 -8.46
C GLU A 329 -17.09 4.07 -8.68
N THR A 330 -18.05 4.12 -9.60
CA THR A 330 -18.75 2.95 -10.12
C THR A 330 -18.71 2.90 -11.62
N LEU A 331 -18.68 1.70 -12.16
CA LEU A 331 -18.88 1.44 -13.58
C LEU A 331 -19.95 0.37 -13.77
N ALA A 332 -20.73 0.48 -14.84
CA ALA A 332 -21.70 -0.52 -15.24
C ALA A 332 -21.14 -1.34 -16.41
N TYR A 333 -21.35 -2.66 -16.37
CA TYR A 333 -20.77 -3.60 -17.30
C TYR A 333 -21.82 -4.59 -17.81
N ASP A 334 -21.84 -4.82 -19.11
CA ASP A 334 -22.62 -5.87 -19.74
C ASP A 334 -21.77 -7.15 -19.83
N LEU A 335 -22.11 -8.12 -18.99
CA LEU A 335 -21.45 -9.42 -18.91
C LEU A 335 -21.65 -10.27 -20.16
N ALA A 336 -22.74 -10.08 -20.90
CA ALA A 336 -23.04 -10.83 -22.11
C ALA A 336 -22.34 -10.21 -23.34
N ALA A 337 -22.31 -8.89 -23.41
CA ALA A 337 -21.61 -8.17 -24.47
C ALA A 337 -20.09 -8.07 -24.23
N ASP A 338 -19.64 -8.32 -22.99
CA ASP A 338 -18.28 -8.09 -22.52
C ASP A 338 -17.85 -6.65 -22.83
N ALA A 339 -18.59 -5.67 -22.28
CA ALA A 339 -18.33 -4.25 -22.54
C ALA A 339 -18.86 -3.34 -21.42
N PHE A 340 -18.21 -2.18 -21.25
CA PHE A 340 -18.74 -1.12 -20.41
C PHE A 340 -20.05 -0.57 -20.97
N LEU A 341 -21.04 -0.40 -20.09
CA LEU A 341 -22.30 0.27 -20.39
C LEU A 341 -22.27 1.74 -19.99
N ASP A 342 -21.64 2.05 -18.85
CA ASP A 342 -21.59 3.40 -18.30
C ASP A 342 -20.41 3.53 -17.31
N GLY A 343 -20.01 4.77 -17.03
CA GLY A 343 -18.93 5.12 -16.12
C GLY A 343 -17.52 4.94 -16.70
N PRO A 344 -16.49 5.05 -15.84
CA PRO A 344 -16.58 5.22 -14.39
C PRO A 344 -17.05 6.62 -13.96
N TRP A 345 -17.95 6.67 -12.97
CA TRP A 345 -18.46 7.92 -12.38
C TRP A 345 -18.38 7.87 -10.85
N PRO A 346 -18.28 9.02 -10.15
CA PRO A 346 -18.38 9.05 -8.70
C PRO A 346 -19.63 8.33 -8.19
N ILE A 347 -19.51 7.55 -7.12
CA ILE A 347 -20.65 6.82 -6.53
C ILE A 347 -21.79 7.77 -6.20
N SER A 348 -21.50 8.97 -5.67
CA SER A 348 -22.53 9.97 -5.37
C SER A 348 -23.30 10.47 -6.60
N ALA A 349 -22.71 10.36 -7.80
CA ALA A 349 -23.38 10.73 -9.05
C ALA A 349 -24.22 9.58 -9.59
N SER A 350 -23.68 8.35 -9.58
CA SER A 350 -24.41 7.16 -10.05
C SER A 350 -25.46 6.64 -9.06
N TRP A 351 -25.29 6.93 -7.77
CA TRP A 351 -26.14 6.49 -6.66
C TRP A 351 -26.44 7.69 -5.73
N PRO A 352 -27.20 8.71 -6.19
CA PRO A 352 -27.48 9.91 -5.41
C PRO A 352 -28.04 9.65 -4.02
N GLY A 353 -28.83 8.59 -3.84
CA GLY A 353 -29.33 8.14 -2.53
C GLY A 353 -28.27 7.75 -1.50
N LEU A 354 -27.01 7.54 -1.90
CA LEU A 354 -25.86 7.32 -1.01
C LEU A 354 -25.15 8.63 -0.60
N SER A 355 -25.49 9.76 -1.24
CA SER A 355 -24.85 11.05 -0.98
C SER A 355 -24.93 11.45 0.49
N GLY A 356 -23.82 11.96 1.03
CA GLY A 356 -23.71 12.33 2.45
C GLY A 356 -23.51 11.16 3.41
N THR A 357 -23.36 9.93 2.90
CA THR A 357 -22.94 8.76 3.67
C THR A 357 -21.51 8.36 3.33
N GLU A 358 -20.90 7.54 4.18
CA GLU A 358 -19.60 6.93 3.90
C GLU A 358 -19.62 6.07 2.62
N PHE A 359 -20.75 5.49 2.23
CA PHE A 359 -20.86 4.66 1.03
C PHE A 359 -20.65 5.44 -0.27
N ALA A 360 -20.88 6.76 -0.29
CA ALA A 360 -20.56 7.62 -1.43
C ALA A 360 -19.05 7.70 -1.71
N ASN A 361 -18.23 7.29 -0.74
CA ASN A 361 -16.78 7.33 -0.80
C ASN A 361 -16.17 5.97 -1.12
N GLY A 362 -17.00 4.97 -1.45
CA GLY A 362 -16.58 3.60 -1.75
C GLY A 362 -17.40 2.51 -1.06
N VAL A 363 -17.30 1.31 -1.60
CA VAL A 363 -18.01 0.12 -1.13
C VAL A 363 -17.00 -1.02 -1.04
N SER A 364 -16.96 -1.70 0.10
CA SER A 364 -16.03 -2.79 0.40
C SER A 364 -16.57 -4.15 0.02
N ALA A 365 -17.89 -4.32 -0.05
CA ALA A 365 -18.53 -5.50 -0.59
C ALA A 365 -19.96 -5.15 -1.00
N ALA A 366 -20.51 -5.89 -1.97
CA ALA A 366 -21.88 -5.71 -2.40
C ALA A 366 -22.48 -7.05 -2.79
N THR A 367 -23.76 -7.26 -2.53
CA THR A 367 -24.48 -8.44 -3.03
C THR A 367 -25.97 -8.15 -3.13
N VAL A 368 -26.65 -8.83 -4.06
CA VAL A 368 -28.11 -8.73 -4.18
C VAL A 368 -28.79 -9.29 -2.93
N VAL A 369 -29.94 -8.73 -2.58
CA VAL A 369 -30.86 -9.38 -1.65
C VAL A 369 -31.59 -10.48 -2.41
N PRO A 370 -31.54 -11.75 -1.97
CA PRO A 370 -32.24 -12.85 -2.66
C PRO A 370 -33.71 -12.55 -2.89
N ASP A 371 -34.24 -13.01 -4.04
CA ASP A 371 -35.62 -12.80 -4.50
C ASP A 371 -36.03 -11.33 -4.68
N SER A 372 -35.09 -10.37 -4.58
CA SER A 372 -35.34 -8.97 -4.86
C SER A 372 -35.02 -8.61 -6.31
N GLN A 373 -35.83 -7.72 -6.89
CA GLN A 373 -35.62 -7.22 -8.25
C GLN A 373 -34.67 -6.02 -8.31
N ASP A 374 -34.41 -5.34 -7.20
CA ASP A 374 -33.65 -4.08 -7.19
C ASP A 374 -32.96 -3.76 -5.86
N ILE A 375 -33.08 -4.62 -4.84
CA ILE A 375 -32.49 -4.35 -3.54
C ILE A 375 -31.12 -4.99 -3.43
N ILE A 376 -30.15 -4.18 -3.01
CA ILE A 376 -28.74 -4.55 -2.86
C ILE A 376 -28.32 -4.30 -1.42
N TRP A 377 -27.53 -5.20 -0.84
CA TRP A 377 -26.72 -4.91 0.34
C TRP A 377 -25.39 -4.32 -0.10
N LEU A 378 -25.04 -3.16 0.46
CA LEU A 378 -23.71 -2.57 0.33
C LEU A 378 -23.05 -2.58 1.71
N PHE A 379 -21.77 -2.94 1.76
CA PHE A 379 -20.96 -2.99 2.98
C PHE A 379 -19.79 -2.03 2.86
N ARG A 380 -19.43 -1.38 3.97
CA ARG A 380 -18.26 -0.50 4.06
C ARG A 380 -17.85 -0.40 5.52
N GLY A 381 -16.60 -0.73 5.82
CA GLY A 381 -16.14 -0.79 7.21
C GLY A 381 -17.00 -1.77 8.02
N SER A 382 -17.36 -1.37 9.23
CA SER A 382 -18.26 -2.13 10.10
C SER A 382 -19.75 -1.94 9.78
N GLN A 383 -20.08 -1.22 8.70
CA GLN A 383 -21.46 -0.83 8.40
C GLN A 383 -21.98 -1.46 7.12
N TYR A 384 -23.32 -1.55 7.04
CA TYR A 384 -24.03 -1.94 5.83
C TYR A 384 -25.29 -1.09 5.61
N VAL A 385 -25.75 -1.06 4.36
CA VAL A 385 -27.04 -0.51 3.95
C VAL A 385 -27.81 -1.50 3.08
N ARG A 386 -29.14 -1.44 3.12
CA ARG A 386 -30.01 -1.98 2.06
C ARG A 386 -30.42 -0.84 1.16
N TYR A 387 -30.04 -0.92 -0.10
CA TYR A 387 -30.30 0.11 -1.11
C TYR A 387 -31.34 -0.38 -2.11
N SER A 388 -32.30 0.46 -2.49
CA SER A 388 -33.17 0.21 -3.64
C SER A 388 -32.60 0.92 -4.86
N ALA A 389 -32.12 0.15 -5.83
CA ALA A 389 -31.60 0.70 -7.09
C ALA A 389 -32.72 1.34 -7.93
N ALA A 390 -33.96 0.85 -7.84
CA ALA A 390 -35.07 1.43 -8.60
C ALA A 390 -35.58 2.76 -8.02
N GLN A 391 -35.50 2.94 -6.69
CA GLN A 391 -35.95 4.15 -6.00
C GLN A 391 -34.80 5.12 -5.70
N ASP A 392 -33.56 4.71 -5.96
CA ASP A 392 -32.35 5.45 -5.64
C ASP A 392 -32.31 5.95 -4.19
N ARG A 393 -32.52 5.04 -3.22
CA ARG A 393 -32.49 5.38 -1.80
C ARG A 393 -32.11 4.23 -0.88
N ILE A 394 -31.55 4.60 0.27
CA ILE A 394 -31.34 3.69 1.39
C ILE A 394 -32.69 3.32 2.02
N LEU A 395 -33.00 2.03 2.04
CA LEU A 395 -34.17 1.45 2.71
C LEU A 395 -33.88 1.11 4.17
N VAL A 396 -32.65 0.65 4.46
CA VAL A 396 -32.18 0.31 5.81
C VAL A 396 -30.73 0.75 5.94
N GLY A 397 -30.39 1.39 7.06
CA GLY A 397 -29.03 1.79 7.39
C GLY A 397 -28.73 3.27 7.11
N PRO A 398 -27.45 3.69 7.25
CA PRO A 398 -26.30 2.88 7.69
C PRO A 398 -26.52 2.23 9.07
N LYS A 399 -26.21 0.94 9.19
CA LYS A 399 -26.28 0.17 10.44
C LYS A 399 -24.99 -0.62 10.63
N GLU A 400 -24.61 -0.87 11.88
CA GLU A 400 -23.51 -1.77 12.19
C GLU A 400 -23.85 -3.20 11.74
N ILE A 401 -22.87 -3.90 11.15
CA ILE A 401 -22.99 -5.30 10.76
C ILE A 401 -23.31 -6.15 11.99
N TYR A 402 -22.67 -5.84 13.13
CA TYR A 402 -22.93 -6.46 14.43
C TYR A 402 -24.42 -6.51 14.82
N ASP A 403 -25.18 -5.46 14.50
CA ASP A 403 -26.61 -5.36 14.86
C ASP A 403 -27.52 -5.99 13.80
N GLY A 404 -27.07 -6.03 12.55
CA GLY A 404 -27.86 -6.47 11.40
C GLY A 404 -27.68 -7.92 10.99
N TRP A 405 -26.59 -8.56 11.43
CA TRP A 405 -26.15 -9.88 11.00
C TRP A 405 -25.82 -10.76 12.21
N PRO A 406 -26.83 -11.29 12.93
CA PRO A 406 -26.64 -11.96 14.21
C PRO A 406 -25.65 -13.12 14.17
N GLY A 407 -25.60 -13.87 13.05
CA GLY A 407 -24.66 -14.97 12.86
C GLY A 407 -23.19 -14.55 12.85
N LEU A 408 -22.89 -13.28 12.55
CA LEU A 408 -21.52 -12.77 12.49
C LEU A 408 -21.02 -12.21 13.82
N LYS A 409 -21.88 -12.03 14.82
CA LYS A 409 -21.65 -11.23 16.03
C LYS A 409 -20.37 -11.55 16.80
N ASP A 410 -19.97 -12.83 16.83
CA ASP A 410 -18.79 -13.32 17.53
C ASP A 410 -17.60 -13.61 16.59
N THR A 411 -17.67 -13.09 15.37
CA THR A 411 -16.63 -13.22 14.35
C THR A 411 -16.00 -11.86 14.06
N SER A 412 -14.87 -11.90 13.38
CA SER A 412 -14.18 -10.71 12.94
C SER A 412 -14.99 -9.95 11.84
N PHE A 413 -15.86 -10.63 11.08
CA PHE A 413 -16.61 -10.08 9.94
C PHE A 413 -17.54 -8.90 10.27
N VAL A 414 -17.85 -8.65 11.55
CA VAL A 414 -18.59 -7.45 11.97
C VAL A 414 -17.81 -6.16 11.78
N ASP A 415 -16.47 -6.25 11.69
CA ASP A 415 -15.60 -5.08 11.52
C ASP A 415 -15.45 -4.68 10.05
N TYR A 416 -15.45 -5.65 9.14
CA TYR A 416 -15.18 -5.46 7.71
C TYR A 416 -15.52 -6.71 6.90
N ILE A 417 -16.00 -6.51 5.67
CA ILE A 417 -16.22 -7.56 4.67
C ILE A 417 -15.53 -7.10 3.38
N ASP A 418 -14.63 -7.93 2.85
CA ASP A 418 -13.86 -7.64 1.62
C ASP A 418 -14.62 -8.01 0.36
N ALA A 419 -15.50 -9.00 0.41
CA ALA A 419 -16.35 -9.37 -0.72
C ALA A 419 -17.58 -10.11 -0.22
N ALA A 420 -18.66 -10.01 -0.98
CA ALA A 420 -19.90 -10.73 -0.72
C ALA A 420 -20.47 -11.22 -2.04
N VAL A 421 -21.08 -12.41 -2.04
CA VAL A 421 -21.81 -12.91 -3.20
C VAL A 421 -22.93 -13.83 -2.74
N LYS A 422 -24.09 -13.72 -3.39
CA LYS A 422 -25.20 -14.65 -3.20
C LYS A 422 -24.79 -16.05 -3.65
N ASP A 423 -25.15 -17.06 -2.87
CA ASP A 423 -24.77 -18.44 -3.16
C ASP A 423 -25.18 -18.84 -4.58
N PRO A 424 -24.21 -19.11 -5.48
CA PRO A 424 -24.50 -19.36 -6.89
C PRO A 424 -25.23 -20.69 -7.12
N SER A 425 -25.31 -21.58 -6.13
CA SER A 425 -26.10 -22.82 -6.20
C SER A 425 -27.61 -22.56 -6.20
N GLY A 426 -28.04 -21.37 -5.80
CA GLY A 426 -29.45 -21.05 -5.64
C GLY A 426 -29.91 -21.00 -4.18
N ALA A 427 -29.10 -21.49 -3.23
CA ALA A 427 -29.44 -21.45 -1.81
C ALA A 427 -29.70 -20.02 -1.31
N ASN A 428 -30.58 -19.90 -0.31
CA ASN A 428 -30.83 -18.62 0.37
C ASN A 428 -29.70 -18.31 1.36
N ALA A 429 -28.50 -18.15 0.82
CA ALA A 429 -27.26 -18.00 1.58
C ALA A 429 -26.29 -17.06 0.86
N LEU A 430 -25.26 -16.61 1.58
CA LEU A 430 -24.20 -15.75 1.06
C LEU A 430 -22.83 -16.36 1.36
N TYR A 431 -21.88 -16.16 0.46
CA TYR A 431 -20.46 -16.22 0.79
C TYR A 431 -19.98 -14.81 1.14
N LEU A 432 -19.37 -14.66 2.32
CA LEU A 432 -18.75 -13.43 2.80
C LEU A 432 -17.26 -13.67 2.99
N PHE A 433 -16.41 -12.80 2.45
CA PHE A 433 -14.94 -12.93 2.50
C PHE A 433 -14.31 -11.84 3.37
N ARG A 434 -13.27 -12.20 4.12
CA ARG A 434 -12.43 -11.24 4.87
C ARG A 434 -11.03 -11.81 5.08
N GLY A 435 -10.02 -11.12 4.58
CA GLY A 435 -8.64 -11.61 4.54
C GLY A 435 -8.61 -13.03 3.96
N PRO A 436 -7.86 -13.96 4.57
CA PRO A 436 -7.83 -15.35 4.10
C PRO A 436 -9.06 -16.16 4.50
N GLU A 437 -10.09 -15.56 5.11
CA GLU A 437 -11.26 -16.27 5.66
C GLU A 437 -12.51 -16.08 4.80
N VAL A 438 -13.39 -17.07 4.84
CA VAL A 438 -14.73 -17.04 4.26
C VAL A 438 -15.76 -17.63 5.23
N VAL A 439 -16.95 -17.03 5.24
CA VAL A 439 -18.13 -17.50 5.94
C VAL A 439 -19.22 -17.80 4.93
N HIS A 440 -19.89 -18.95 5.07
CA HIS A 440 -21.16 -19.22 4.40
C HIS A 440 -22.30 -18.89 5.37
N TYR A 441 -23.03 -17.81 5.09
CA TYR A 441 -24.09 -17.26 5.93
C TYR A 441 -25.45 -17.74 5.43
N ASN A 442 -26.21 -18.42 6.28
CA ASN A 442 -27.57 -18.84 5.98
C ASN A 442 -28.56 -17.72 6.32
N LEU A 443 -29.31 -17.25 5.33
CA LEU A 443 -30.27 -16.14 5.51
C LEU A 443 -31.61 -16.60 6.11
N ASP A 444 -31.90 -17.90 6.14
CA ASP A 444 -33.15 -18.42 6.69
C ASP A 444 -33.18 -18.37 8.24
N ASP A 445 -32.02 -18.60 8.86
CA ASP A 445 -31.90 -18.74 10.32
C ASP A 445 -30.77 -17.92 10.95
N ASP A 446 -30.11 -17.06 10.16
CA ASP A 446 -28.99 -16.22 10.57
C ASP A 446 -27.81 -17.02 11.16
N THR A 447 -27.64 -18.28 10.75
CA THR A 447 -26.50 -19.11 11.17
C THR A 447 -25.34 -19.05 10.18
N ILE A 448 -24.15 -19.42 10.63
CA ILE A 448 -22.94 -19.43 9.82
C ILE A 448 -22.25 -20.80 9.81
N SER A 449 -21.62 -21.11 8.69
CA SER A 449 -20.57 -22.12 8.57
C SER A 449 -19.22 -21.41 8.34
N GLY A 450 -18.32 -21.50 9.33
CA GLY A 450 -17.06 -20.76 9.38
C GLY A 450 -16.96 -19.84 10.61
N PRO A 451 -16.00 -18.89 10.64
CA PRO A 451 -15.03 -18.58 9.58
C PRO A 451 -14.08 -19.74 9.28
N ASN A 452 -13.83 -20.00 8.00
CA ASN A 452 -12.87 -20.99 7.53
C ASN A 452 -11.84 -20.32 6.62
N LEU A 453 -10.61 -20.82 6.59
CA LEU A 453 -9.64 -20.39 5.58
C LEU A 453 -10.18 -20.70 4.18
N ILE A 454 -10.03 -19.76 3.23
CA ILE A 454 -10.43 -19.92 1.83
C ILE A 454 -9.82 -21.19 1.24
N LYS A 455 -8.54 -21.46 1.56
CA LYS A 455 -7.83 -22.68 1.17
C LYS A 455 -8.58 -23.97 1.53
N SER A 456 -9.31 -23.97 2.66
CA SER A 456 -10.04 -25.14 3.15
C SER A 456 -11.50 -25.15 2.72
N ALA A 457 -12.12 -23.97 2.61
CA ALA A 457 -13.53 -23.82 2.29
C ALA A 457 -13.82 -23.84 0.78
N LEU A 458 -12.86 -23.47 -0.05
CA LEU A 458 -12.94 -23.47 -1.51
C LEU A 458 -11.80 -24.33 -2.10
N PRO A 459 -11.94 -25.67 -2.08
CA PRO A 459 -10.92 -26.57 -2.62
C PRO A 459 -10.62 -26.27 -4.08
N GLY A 460 -9.37 -26.48 -4.48
CA GLY A 460 -8.86 -26.12 -5.80
C GLY A 460 -8.23 -24.73 -5.87
N LEU A 461 -8.37 -23.88 -4.86
CA LEU A 461 -7.70 -22.57 -4.80
C LEU A 461 -6.32 -22.64 -4.12
N GLU A 462 -5.88 -23.80 -3.61
CA GLU A 462 -4.74 -23.94 -2.68
C GLU A 462 -3.41 -23.39 -3.19
N ASP A 463 -3.23 -23.38 -4.51
CA ASP A 463 -2.01 -22.95 -5.20
C ASP A 463 -2.17 -21.56 -5.86
N THR A 464 -3.18 -20.79 -5.43
CA THR A 464 -3.47 -19.44 -5.95
C THR A 464 -3.40 -18.40 -4.84
N ASP A 465 -3.09 -17.15 -5.20
CA ASP A 465 -3.03 -16.04 -4.22
C ASP A 465 -4.42 -15.68 -3.65
N PHE A 466 -5.51 -16.19 -4.24
CA PHE A 466 -6.88 -16.03 -3.74
C PHE A 466 -7.10 -16.66 -2.35
N ILE A 467 -6.23 -17.57 -1.90
CA ILE A 467 -6.29 -18.08 -0.51
C ILE A 467 -5.99 -17.00 0.53
N HIS A 468 -5.35 -15.91 0.12
CA HIS A 468 -5.05 -14.78 1.00
C HIS A 468 -6.18 -13.75 1.03
N GLY A 469 -7.29 -13.99 0.31
CA GLY A 469 -8.46 -13.11 0.27
C GLY A 469 -8.98 -12.76 -1.11
N VAL A 470 -10.17 -12.16 -1.11
CA VAL A 470 -10.96 -11.81 -2.29
C VAL A 470 -11.42 -10.37 -2.10
N SER A 471 -11.15 -9.49 -3.07
CA SER A 471 -11.51 -8.06 -3.01
C SER A 471 -12.88 -7.76 -3.61
N ALA A 472 -13.43 -8.66 -4.44
CA ALA A 472 -14.80 -8.60 -4.89
C ALA A 472 -15.26 -9.99 -5.38
N ALA A 473 -16.55 -10.25 -5.34
CA ALA A 473 -17.13 -11.48 -5.85
C ALA A 473 -18.42 -11.19 -6.62
N LEU A 474 -18.68 -11.96 -7.67
CA LEU A 474 -19.83 -11.76 -8.55
C LEU A 474 -20.37 -13.12 -8.99
N ALA A 475 -21.68 -13.32 -8.90
CA ALA A 475 -22.29 -14.55 -9.39
C ALA A 475 -22.28 -14.57 -10.93
N CYS A 476 -22.05 -15.73 -11.53
CA CYS A 476 -22.06 -15.90 -12.99
C CYS A 476 -23.50 -16.09 -13.51
N PRO A 477 -24.10 -15.11 -14.20
CA PRO A 477 -25.49 -15.22 -14.61
C PRO A 477 -25.68 -16.30 -15.67
N GLY A 478 -26.63 -17.21 -15.44
CA GLY A 478 -26.88 -18.35 -16.31
C GLY A 478 -25.95 -19.55 -16.11
N SER A 479 -25.00 -19.48 -15.18
CA SER A 479 -24.08 -20.56 -14.83
C SER A 479 -24.24 -20.93 -13.36
N PRO A 480 -25.15 -21.88 -13.03
CA PRO A 480 -25.39 -22.24 -11.63
C PRO A 480 -24.12 -22.80 -11.00
N ASN A 481 -23.92 -22.48 -9.72
CA ASN A 481 -22.75 -22.81 -8.92
C ASN A 481 -21.47 -22.05 -9.28
N GLU A 482 -21.47 -21.18 -10.31
CA GLU A 482 -20.28 -20.43 -10.68
C GLU A 482 -20.28 -19.00 -10.15
N MET A 483 -19.10 -18.55 -9.69
CA MET A 483 -18.83 -17.18 -9.29
C MET A 483 -17.48 -16.72 -9.83
N TRP A 484 -17.38 -15.46 -10.19
CA TRP A 484 -16.11 -14.77 -10.37
C TRP A 484 -15.62 -14.26 -9.03
N LEU A 485 -14.35 -14.52 -8.75
CA LEU A 485 -13.63 -13.93 -7.62
C LEU A 485 -12.58 -12.99 -8.20
N PHE A 486 -12.49 -11.80 -7.61
CA PHE A 486 -11.49 -10.79 -7.95
C PHE A 486 -10.54 -10.61 -6.77
N ARG A 487 -9.26 -10.44 -7.09
CA ARG A 487 -8.22 -10.14 -6.12
C ARG A 487 -7.15 -9.35 -6.84
N ASP A 488 -6.79 -8.22 -6.26
CA ASP A 488 -5.78 -7.34 -6.84
C ASP A 488 -6.15 -7.03 -8.30
N ASP A 489 -5.23 -7.18 -9.25
CA ASP A 489 -5.46 -7.02 -10.69
C ASP A 489 -5.93 -8.29 -11.39
N GLU A 490 -6.19 -9.36 -10.65
CA GLU A 490 -6.54 -10.67 -11.19
C GLU A 490 -7.98 -11.07 -10.87
N TYR A 491 -8.49 -11.98 -11.69
CA TYR A 491 -9.74 -12.67 -11.43
C TYR A 491 -9.60 -14.16 -11.74
N LEU A 492 -10.49 -14.95 -11.15
CA LEU A 492 -10.70 -16.34 -11.53
C LEU A 492 -12.20 -16.64 -11.58
N ARG A 493 -12.57 -17.78 -12.18
CA ARG A 493 -13.95 -18.28 -12.15
C ARG A 493 -13.99 -19.61 -11.42
N TYR A 494 -14.73 -19.67 -10.32
CA TYR A 494 -14.81 -20.83 -9.44
C TYR A 494 -16.18 -21.49 -9.52
N ASN A 495 -16.21 -22.82 -9.55
CA ASN A 495 -17.43 -23.61 -9.45
C ASN A 495 -17.54 -24.24 -8.05
N THR A 496 -18.54 -23.80 -7.29
CA THR A 496 -18.81 -24.21 -5.90
C THR A 496 -19.30 -25.64 -5.76
N TYR A 497 -19.91 -26.23 -6.80
CA TYR A 497 -20.38 -27.61 -6.76
C TYR A 497 -19.27 -28.59 -7.13
N GLU A 498 -18.56 -28.32 -8.23
CA GLU A 498 -17.45 -29.15 -8.70
C GLU A 498 -16.17 -28.92 -7.89
N CYS A 499 -16.14 -27.89 -7.04
CA CYS A 499 -14.99 -27.48 -6.22
C CYS A 499 -13.71 -27.30 -7.06
N ARG A 500 -13.81 -26.56 -8.17
CA ARG A 500 -12.68 -26.32 -9.08
C ARG A 500 -12.80 -25.01 -9.84
N MET A 501 -11.66 -24.52 -10.32
CA MET A 501 -11.59 -23.35 -11.19
C MET A 501 -11.98 -23.69 -12.63
N GLY A 502 -12.98 -22.99 -13.17
CA GLY A 502 -13.31 -22.99 -14.59
C GLY A 502 -12.42 -22.05 -15.40
N VAL A 503 -11.87 -21.02 -14.77
CA VAL A 503 -10.84 -20.12 -15.31
C VAL A 503 -9.78 -19.96 -14.23
N GLN A 504 -8.51 -20.21 -14.57
CA GLN A 504 -7.37 -19.99 -13.70
C GLN A 504 -7.16 -18.48 -13.47
N PRO A 505 -6.45 -18.05 -12.39
CA PRO A 505 -6.10 -16.66 -12.19
C PRO A 505 -5.51 -16.03 -13.45
N LYS A 506 -6.07 -14.89 -13.86
CA LYS A 506 -5.64 -14.10 -15.02
C LYS A 506 -5.85 -12.60 -14.72
N PRO A 507 -5.02 -11.70 -15.27
CA PRO A 507 -5.27 -10.27 -15.18
C PRO A 507 -6.66 -9.88 -15.69
N ILE A 508 -7.36 -9.03 -14.93
CA ILE A 508 -8.67 -8.46 -15.27
C ILE A 508 -8.58 -7.71 -16.59
N ALA A 509 -7.52 -6.92 -16.78
CA ALA A 509 -7.25 -6.16 -18.00
C ALA A 509 -7.20 -7.01 -19.28
N GLU A 510 -6.94 -8.32 -19.16
CA GLU A 510 -6.89 -9.26 -20.28
C GLU A 510 -8.11 -10.18 -20.39
N GLY A 511 -8.92 -10.25 -19.35
CA GLY A 511 -10.08 -11.14 -19.27
C GLY A 511 -11.42 -10.43 -19.46
N TRP A 512 -11.45 -9.13 -19.22
CA TRP A 512 -12.64 -8.29 -19.24
C TRP A 512 -12.39 -7.10 -20.18
N SER A 513 -13.10 -7.08 -21.31
CA SER A 513 -12.88 -6.06 -22.34
C SER A 513 -13.09 -4.64 -21.81
N GLY A 514 -12.20 -3.74 -22.21
CA GLY A 514 -12.21 -2.33 -21.77
C GLY A 514 -11.47 -2.07 -20.45
N PHE A 515 -11.38 -3.03 -19.52
CA PHE A 515 -10.66 -2.82 -18.25
C PHE A 515 -9.17 -2.49 -18.44
N GLY A 516 -8.53 -3.00 -19.51
CA GLY A 516 -7.18 -2.56 -19.89
C GLY A 516 -7.11 -1.07 -20.22
N ASN A 517 -8.16 -0.50 -20.84
CA ASN A 517 -8.21 0.93 -21.12
C ASN A 517 -8.49 1.76 -19.86
N LYS A 518 -9.17 1.18 -18.86
CA LYS A 518 -9.42 1.85 -17.57
C LYS A 518 -8.13 2.24 -16.87
N LEU A 519 -7.10 1.42 -17.00
CA LEU A 519 -5.73 1.71 -16.51
C LEU A 519 -5.30 3.14 -16.87
N PHE A 520 -5.49 3.54 -18.13
CA PHE A 520 -4.95 4.80 -18.65
C PHE A 520 -5.78 6.03 -18.31
N ILE A 521 -7.02 5.88 -17.83
CA ILE A 521 -7.78 7.00 -17.25
C ILE A 521 -7.50 7.15 -15.75
N ASP A 522 -7.02 6.09 -15.09
CA ASP A 522 -6.65 6.11 -13.68
C ASP A 522 -5.24 6.73 -13.51
N ARG A 523 -4.28 6.39 -14.38
CA ARG A 523 -2.94 6.99 -14.39
C ARG A 523 -2.19 6.74 -15.71
N ILE A 524 -1.23 7.62 -16.00
CA ILE A 524 -0.22 7.42 -17.06
C ILE A 524 1.15 7.58 -16.41
N ASP A 525 1.95 6.50 -16.39
CA ASP A 525 3.31 6.48 -15.82
C ASP A 525 4.38 6.95 -16.79
N ALA A 526 4.16 6.81 -18.10
CA ALA A 526 5.07 7.37 -19.08
C ALA A 526 4.34 7.62 -20.39
N ALA A 527 4.86 8.58 -21.17
CA ALA A 527 4.37 8.89 -22.49
C ALA A 527 5.54 9.03 -23.45
N LEU A 528 5.46 8.38 -24.61
CA LEU A 528 6.48 8.42 -25.64
C LEU A 528 5.86 8.74 -26.99
N ALA A 529 6.30 9.82 -27.61
CA ALA A 529 5.83 10.18 -28.95
C ALA A 529 6.42 9.20 -29.99
N HIS A 530 5.61 8.81 -30.97
CA HIS A 530 6.09 7.99 -32.06
C HIS A 530 7.11 8.77 -32.91
N PRO A 531 8.31 8.23 -33.22
CA PRO A 531 9.37 8.99 -33.87
C PRO A 531 9.01 9.46 -35.29
N THR A 532 8.21 8.68 -36.03
CA THR A 532 7.84 8.96 -37.43
C THR A 532 6.33 9.17 -37.68
N SER A 533 5.45 8.53 -36.92
CA SER A 533 3.99 8.64 -37.07
C SER A 533 3.46 9.86 -36.31
N VAL A 534 3.31 10.98 -37.01
CA VAL A 534 2.85 12.24 -36.40
C VAL A 534 1.49 12.04 -35.73
N GLY A 535 1.41 12.42 -34.45
CA GLY A 535 0.18 12.35 -33.66
C GLY A 535 -0.06 11.00 -32.96
N GLU A 536 0.80 10.00 -33.15
CA GLU A 536 0.77 8.74 -32.40
C GLU A 536 1.63 8.84 -31.14
N ILE A 537 1.09 8.36 -30.02
CA ILE A 537 1.77 8.30 -28.72
C ILE A 537 1.59 6.92 -28.12
N TRP A 538 2.63 6.41 -27.47
CA TRP A 538 2.50 5.31 -26.54
C TRP A 538 2.34 5.87 -25.13
N PHE A 539 1.24 5.52 -24.49
CA PHE A 539 1.08 5.68 -23.05
C PHE A 539 1.39 4.36 -22.38
N PHE A 540 2.11 4.44 -21.27
CA PHE A 540 2.47 3.29 -20.44
C PHE A 540 1.86 3.48 -19.06
N HIS A 541 1.34 2.39 -18.51
CA HIS A 541 0.92 2.31 -17.13
C HIS A 541 1.06 0.87 -16.66
N ASP A 542 1.76 0.66 -15.54
CA ASP A 542 2.16 -0.65 -15.06
C ASP A 542 2.75 -1.52 -16.19
N GLY A 543 2.34 -2.79 -16.29
CA GLY A 543 2.83 -3.74 -17.28
C GLY A 543 2.20 -3.59 -18.67
N TYR A 544 1.46 -2.51 -18.91
CA TYR A 544 0.66 -2.32 -20.11
C TYR A 544 1.02 -1.04 -20.85
N TYR A 545 0.75 -1.05 -22.14
CA TYR A 545 0.80 0.15 -22.97
C TYR A 545 -0.40 0.21 -23.90
N VAL A 546 -0.73 1.42 -24.34
CA VAL A 546 -1.74 1.70 -25.36
C VAL A 546 -1.13 2.66 -26.38
N ARG A 547 -1.49 2.51 -27.66
CA ARG A 547 -1.14 3.52 -28.68
C ARG A 547 -2.35 4.40 -28.95
N PHE A 548 -2.13 5.70 -28.89
CA PHE A 548 -3.17 6.70 -28.96
C PHE A 548 -2.95 7.62 -30.16
N ASN A 549 -4.00 7.81 -30.96
CA ASN A 549 -4.02 8.77 -32.04
C ASN A 549 -4.61 10.09 -31.51
N THR A 550 -3.73 11.07 -31.34
CA THR A 550 -4.10 12.36 -30.73
C THR A 550 -4.90 13.29 -31.65
N PRO A 551 -4.70 13.34 -32.99
CA PRO A 551 -5.57 14.15 -33.86
C PRO A 551 -7.03 13.72 -33.85
N ASN A 552 -7.29 12.40 -33.82
CA ASN A 552 -8.64 11.86 -33.82
C ASN A 552 -9.20 11.64 -32.40
N ASN A 553 -8.36 11.83 -31.37
CA ASN A 553 -8.66 11.53 -29.97
C ASN A 553 -9.28 10.14 -29.82
N VAL A 554 -8.53 9.10 -30.20
CA VAL A 554 -8.96 7.69 -30.10
C VAL A 554 -7.77 6.76 -29.87
N ILE A 555 -8.02 5.61 -29.25
CA ILE A 555 -7.06 4.50 -29.22
C ILE A 555 -6.84 3.97 -30.64
N SER A 556 -5.57 3.90 -31.06
CA SER A 556 -5.12 3.37 -32.36
C SER A 556 -4.51 1.97 -32.27
N HIS A 557 -4.17 1.52 -31.05
CA HIS A 557 -3.80 0.16 -30.73
C HIS A 557 -4.28 -0.16 -29.32
N VAL A 558 -5.07 -1.23 -29.19
CA VAL A 558 -5.66 -1.67 -27.92
C VAL A 558 -4.60 -1.88 -26.84
N THR A 559 -5.03 -1.74 -25.60
CA THR A 559 -4.18 -2.03 -24.44
C THR A 559 -3.57 -3.42 -24.56
N THR A 560 -2.25 -3.48 -24.42
CA THR A 560 -1.46 -4.70 -24.62
C THR A 560 -0.36 -4.77 -23.56
N PRO A 561 -0.01 -5.96 -23.03
CA PRO A 561 1.17 -6.10 -22.18
C PRO A 561 2.43 -5.57 -22.87
N ILE A 562 3.26 -4.82 -22.14
CA ILE A 562 4.54 -4.30 -22.64
C ILE A 562 5.41 -5.45 -23.15
N ALA A 563 5.47 -6.56 -22.41
CA ALA A 563 6.22 -7.76 -22.79
C ALA A 563 5.86 -8.35 -24.16
N ASP A 564 4.65 -8.08 -24.66
CA ASP A 564 4.15 -8.63 -25.92
C ASP A 564 4.24 -7.64 -27.09
N GLY A 565 4.02 -6.34 -26.83
CA GLY A 565 4.12 -5.29 -27.85
C GLY A 565 5.50 -4.66 -28.01
N TRP A 566 6.32 -4.69 -26.96
CA TRP A 566 7.71 -4.24 -26.94
C TRP A 566 8.60 -5.45 -26.71
N ARG A 567 8.67 -6.34 -27.71
CA ARG A 567 9.24 -7.71 -27.57
C ARG A 567 10.69 -7.68 -27.13
N GLY A 568 11.44 -6.66 -27.54
CA GLY A 568 12.81 -6.42 -27.07
C GLY A 568 12.92 -6.26 -25.55
N LEU A 569 11.85 -5.86 -24.86
CA LEU A 569 11.79 -5.73 -23.39
C LEU A 569 11.45 -7.04 -22.68
N LYS A 570 10.95 -8.08 -23.36
CA LYS A 570 10.41 -9.30 -22.72
C LYS A 570 11.36 -9.98 -21.74
N GLN A 571 12.67 -9.96 -22.01
CA GLN A 571 13.68 -10.56 -21.13
C GLN A 571 14.10 -9.65 -19.96
N TYR A 572 13.73 -8.37 -19.98
CA TYR A 572 14.07 -7.36 -18.98
C TYR A 572 12.86 -7.15 -18.06
N LYS A 573 12.71 -8.06 -17.09
CA LYS A 573 11.51 -8.19 -16.24
C LYS A 573 11.05 -6.89 -15.57
N ASP A 574 11.96 -5.99 -15.22
CA ASP A 574 11.60 -4.74 -14.56
C ASP A 574 10.97 -3.77 -15.57
N PHE A 575 11.56 -3.62 -16.75
CA PHE A 575 11.06 -2.77 -17.84
C PHE A 575 9.84 -3.36 -18.58
N SER A 576 9.68 -4.68 -18.60
CA SER A 576 8.48 -5.30 -19.18
C SER A 576 7.27 -5.25 -18.26
N ARG A 577 7.47 -4.84 -17.00
CA ARG A 577 6.41 -4.67 -16.00
C ARG A 577 6.09 -3.22 -15.71
N ARG A 578 6.98 -2.27 -15.99
CA ARG A 578 6.73 -0.85 -15.80
C ARG A 578 7.77 0.01 -16.51
N ILE A 579 7.34 1.19 -16.97
CA ILE A 579 8.20 2.26 -17.44
C ILE A 579 7.78 3.51 -16.67
N ASP A 580 8.69 4.08 -15.87
CA ASP A 580 8.41 5.24 -15.00
C ASP A 580 8.63 6.57 -15.72
N ALA A 581 9.46 6.58 -16.77
CA ALA A 581 9.58 7.73 -17.67
C ALA A 581 10.11 7.27 -19.01
N ALA A 582 9.76 8.00 -20.07
CA ALA A 582 10.25 7.76 -21.42
C ALA A 582 10.65 9.08 -22.08
N LEU A 583 11.77 9.09 -22.80
CA LEU A 583 12.26 10.27 -23.51
C LEU A 583 12.77 9.88 -24.89
N ASN A 584 12.19 10.46 -25.95
CA ASN A 584 12.71 10.30 -27.31
C ASN A 584 14.15 10.84 -27.39
N LYS A 585 15.05 10.04 -27.99
CA LYS A 585 16.42 10.48 -28.24
C LYS A 585 16.46 11.33 -29.53
N PRO A 586 16.85 12.61 -29.44
CA PRO A 586 16.80 13.55 -30.57
C PRO A 586 17.54 13.03 -31.81
N GLY A 587 16.89 13.15 -32.98
CA GLY A 587 17.49 12.80 -34.27
C GLY A 587 17.66 11.29 -34.53
N THR A 588 17.01 10.42 -33.74
CA THR A 588 17.11 8.96 -33.87
C THR A 588 15.74 8.28 -33.69
N SER A 589 15.63 7.02 -34.10
CA SER A 589 14.50 6.12 -33.75
C SER A 589 14.66 5.48 -32.36
N GLN A 590 15.43 6.07 -31.45
CA GLN A 590 15.70 5.52 -30.12
C GLN A 590 14.98 6.31 -29.02
N ALA A 591 14.80 5.68 -27.86
CA ALA A 591 14.32 6.33 -26.65
C ALA A 591 15.13 5.88 -25.43
N TRP A 592 15.22 6.74 -24.43
CA TRP A 592 15.59 6.35 -23.08
C TRP A 592 14.33 5.96 -22.31
N LEU A 593 14.33 4.76 -21.75
CA LEU A 593 13.29 4.28 -20.85
C LEU A 593 13.89 4.19 -19.45
N PHE A 594 13.18 4.70 -18.46
CA PHE A 594 13.58 4.71 -17.05
C PHE A 594 12.64 3.82 -16.23
N HIS A 595 13.20 3.09 -15.29
CA HIS A 595 12.44 2.35 -14.29
C HIS A 595 13.26 2.15 -13.02
N GLY A 596 12.70 2.56 -11.89
CA GLY A 596 13.37 2.63 -10.60
C GLY A 596 14.72 3.33 -10.72
N HIS A 597 15.77 2.65 -10.26
CA HIS A 597 17.15 3.17 -10.28
C HIS A 597 17.89 2.93 -11.61
N SER A 598 17.19 2.41 -12.62
CA SER A 598 17.77 1.94 -13.87
C SER A 598 17.21 2.66 -15.08
N TYR A 599 17.98 2.66 -16.17
CA TYR A 599 17.53 3.09 -17.49
C TYR A 599 18.10 2.18 -18.57
N LEU A 600 17.45 2.17 -19.74
CA LEU A 600 17.97 1.55 -20.95
C LEU A 600 17.75 2.46 -22.16
N THR A 601 18.52 2.24 -23.22
CA THR A 601 18.25 2.82 -24.54
C THR A 601 17.57 1.77 -25.39
N TYR A 602 16.38 2.07 -25.89
CA TYR A 602 15.58 1.20 -26.73
C TYR A 602 15.56 1.70 -28.17
N ASP A 603 15.72 0.80 -29.12
CA ASP A 603 15.54 1.04 -30.55
C ASP A 603 14.09 0.71 -30.94
N ILE A 604 13.31 1.75 -31.22
CA ILE A 604 11.87 1.66 -31.49
C ILE A 604 11.60 0.99 -32.84
N GLU A 605 12.46 1.22 -33.83
CA GLU A 605 12.26 0.70 -35.19
C GLU A 605 12.60 -0.78 -35.28
N ASN A 606 13.66 -1.21 -34.57
CA ASN A 606 14.08 -2.60 -34.53
C ASN A 606 13.41 -3.44 -33.42
N ASP A 607 12.58 -2.82 -32.57
CA ASP A 607 11.97 -3.46 -31.38
C ASP A 607 13.03 -4.21 -30.55
N SER A 608 14.08 -3.50 -30.13
CA SER A 608 15.20 -4.12 -29.41
C SER A 608 15.86 -3.16 -28.41
N VAL A 609 16.38 -3.71 -27.31
CA VAL A 609 17.22 -2.93 -26.41
C VAL A 609 18.57 -2.68 -27.08
N TYR A 610 18.86 -1.41 -27.36
CA TYR A 610 20.12 -0.96 -27.95
C TYR A 610 21.26 -1.01 -26.93
N SER A 611 21.00 -0.58 -25.69
CA SER A 611 21.97 -0.66 -24.58
C SER A 611 21.28 -0.61 -23.21
N GLY A 612 21.92 -1.17 -22.19
CA GLY A 612 21.38 -1.27 -20.82
C GLY A 612 20.75 -2.65 -20.52
N PRO A 613 20.05 -2.78 -19.38
CA PRO A 613 19.81 -1.75 -18.37
C PRO A 613 21.08 -1.37 -17.60
N TYR A 614 21.20 -0.08 -17.27
CA TYR A 614 22.27 0.47 -16.43
C TYR A 614 21.66 1.24 -15.28
N LEU A 615 22.39 1.35 -14.16
CA LEU A 615 22.02 2.29 -13.10
C LEU A 615 22.06 3.71 -13.64
N ILE A 616 21.04 4.51 -13.29
CA ILE A 616 20.94 5.93 -13.66
C ILE A 616 22.20 6.67 -13.19
N GLU A 617 22.68 6.37 -11.99
CA GLU A 617 23.88 6.99 -11.42
C GLU A 617 25.16 6.80 -12.26
N ASN A 618 25.23 5.76 -13.10
CA ASN A 618 26.39 5.47 -13.93
C ASN A 618 26.26 6.08 -15.34
N GLY A 619 25.03 6.17 -15.86
CA GLY A 619 24.76 6.73 -17.19
C GLY A 619 24.52 8.24 -17.21
N TRP A 620 24.09 8.80 -16.08
CA TRP A 620 23.63 10.17 -15.93
C TRP A 620 24.33 10.85 -14.73
N PRO A 621 25.64 11.15 -14.83
CA PRO A 621 26.43 11.71 -13.74
C PRO A 621 25.90 13.06 -13.22
N GLY A 622 25.24 13.85 -14.08
CA GLY A 622 24.55 15.07 -13.67
C GLY A 622 23.36 14.78 -12.76
N LEU A 623 22.57 13.72 -13.04
CA LEU A 623 21.45 13.30 -12.19
C LEU A 623 21.93 12.77 -10.84
N LYS A 624 22.99 11.94 -10.84
CA LYS A 624 23.64 11.49 -9.61
C LYS A 624 24.05 12.66 -8.72
N SER A 625 24.70 13.66 -9.30
CA SER A 625 25.17 14.85 -8.57
C SER A 625 24.01 15.69 -8.02
N ALA A 626 22.83 15.61 -8.63
CA ALA A 626 21.61 16.28 -8.22
C ALA A 626 20.75 15.46 -7.23
N GLY A 627 21.13 14.22 -6.90
CA GLY A 627 20.31 13.33 -6.05
C GLY A 627 19.07 12.78 -6.75
N PHE A 628 19.08 12.74 -8.09
CA PHE A 628 18.06 12.09 -8.91
C PHE A 628 18.47 10.64 -9.14
N ASP A 629 17.95 9.76 -8.31
CA ASP A 629 18.20 8.32 -8.33
C ASP A 629 17.14 7.54 -9.14
N HIS A 630 16.00 8.17 -9.43
CA HIS A 630 14.96 7.75 -10.36
C HIS A 630 14.38 8.97 -11.10
N VAL A 631 13.48 8.73 -12.09
CA VAL A 631 12.83 9.76 -12.90
C VAL A 631 11.36 9.40 -13.06
N ASP A 632 10.48 10.32 -12.69
CA ASP A 632 9.02 10.16 -12.78
C ASP A 632 8.45 10.67 -14.10
N ALA A 633 9.09 11.66 -14.73
CA ALA A 633 8.71 12.10 -16.06
C ALA A 633 9.88 12.77 -16.77
N ALA A 634 9.87 12.71 -18.10
CA ALA A 634 10.90 13.32 -18.93
C ALA A 634 10.27 13.92 -20.19
N VAL A 635 10.68 15.13 -20.57
CA VAL A 635 10.23 15.74 -21.82
C VAL A 635 11.30 16.66 -22.40
N LEU A 636 11.43 16.67 -23.73
CA LEU A 636 12.34 17.58 -24.42
C LEU A 636 11.86 19.03 -24.27
N VAL A 637 12.81 19.95 -24.09
CA VAL A 637 12.51 21.38 -24.06
C VAL A 637 12.08 21.82 -25.47
N PRO A 638 10.92 22.49 -25.63
CA PRO A 638 10.50 23.10 -26.88
C PRO A 638 11.61 23.94 -27.52
N GLY A 639 11.86 23.71 -28.82
CA GLY A 639 12.91 24.41 -29.57
C GLY A 639 14.36 24.04 -29.25
N GLU A 640 14.62 23.21 -28.24
CA GLU A 640 15.99 22.89 -27.78
C GLU A 640 16.22 21.38 -27.71
N SER A 641 16.64 20.79 -28.83
CA SER A 641 16.79 19.35 -29.00
C SER A 641 17.83 18.72 -28.08
N ASP A 642 18.83 19.46 -27.60
CA ASP A 642 19.87 18.95 -26.70
C ASP A 642 19.49 19.06 -25.21
N ARG A 643 18.24 19.44 -24.90
CA ARG A 643 17.79 19.70 -23.53
C ARG A 643 16.49 19.01 -23.20
N ALA A 644 16.40 18.56 -21.95
CA ALA A 644 15.20 17.95 -21.40
C ALA A 644 14.89 18.54 -20.02
N TRP A 645 13.60 18.55 -19.67
CA TRP A 645 13.18 18.59 -18.28
C TRP A 645 13.00 17.17 -17.77
N LEU A 646 13.51 16.90 -16.57
CA LEU A 646 13.38 15.65 -15.85
C LEU A 646 12.73 15.96 -14.51
N PHE A 647 11.73 15.18 -14.15
CA PHE A 647 10.92 15.35 -12.94
C PHE A 647 11.14 14.17 -12.01
N LYS A 648 11.17 14.44 -10.71
CA LYS A 648 11.30 13.47 -9.63
C LYS A 648 10.64 14.06 -8.39
N ASP A 649 9.67 13.35 -7.83
CA ASP A 649 8.87 13.82 -6.70
C ASP A 649 8.30 15.24 -7.00
N ASP A 650 8.44 16.16 -6.06
CA ASP A 650 8.05 17.57 -6.20
C ASP A 650 9.11 18.43 -6.92
N GLN A 651 10.14 17.81 -7.49
CA GLN A 651 11.30 18.49 -8.06
C GLN A 651 11.41 18.30 -9.57
N TYR A 652 12.06 19.26 -10.20
CA TYR A 652 12.49 19.15 -11.58
C TYR A 652 13.89 19.71 -11.77
N LEU A 653 14.50 19.30 -12.88
CA LEU A 653 15.73 19.90 -13.38
C LEU A 653 15.66 20.05 -14.90
N ARG A 654 16.49 20.95 -15.42
CA ARG A 654 16.76 21.08 -16.85
C ARG A 654 18.15 20.52 -17.13
N TYR A 655 18.22 19.59 -18.06
CA TYR A 655 19.40 18.77 -18.33
C TYR A 655 19.94 19.01 -19.72
N ASN A 656 21.27 19.01 -19.88
CA ASN A 656 21.92 18.95 -21.19
C ASN A 656 22.20 17.48 -21.55
N LEU A 657 21.53 16.98 -22.58
CA LEU A 657 21.64 15.61 -23.07
C LEU A 657 22.98 15.32 -23.77
N THR A 658 23.72 16.35 -24.18
CA THR A 658 25.01 16.22 -24.88
C THR A 658 26.18 16.22 -23.90
N SER A 659 26.24 17.20 -22.99
CA SER A 659 27.31 17.28 -21.99
C SER A 659 27.04 16.43 -20.75
N ASN A 660 25.84 15.86 -20.61
CA ASN A 660 25.42 15.03 -19.48
C ASN A 660 25.50 15.81 -18.15
N GLN A 661 25.03 17.07 -18.17
CA GLN A 661 25.12 18.01 -17.06
C GLN A 661 23.77 18.66 -16.74
N VAL A 662 23.55 18.96 -15.46
CA VAL A 662 22.42 19.77 -15.01
C VAL A 662 22.68 21.23 -15.37
N ILE A 663 21.75 21.84 -16.10
CA ILE A 663 21.75 23.26 -16.47
C ILE A 663 21.09 24.09 -15.37
N LEU A 664 19.98 23.59 -14.85
CA LEU A 664 19.17 24.24 -13.82
C LEU A 664 18.51 23.17 -12.95
N GLY A 665 18.42 23.41 -11.65
CA GLY A 665 17.84 22.48 -10.70
C GLY A 665 18.90 21.71 -9.90
N PRO A 666 18.47 20.80 -9.02
CA PRO A 666 17.06 20.48 -8.74
C PRO A 666 16.34 21.66 -8.07
N LYS A 667 15.08 21.88 -8.43
CA LYS A 667 14.20 22.91 -7.86
C LYS A 667 12.80 22.35 -7.67
N PRO A 668 12.03 22.84 -6.68
CA PRO A 668 10.60 22.53 -6.61
C PRO A 668 9.90 22.91 -7.92
N ILE A 669 8.98 22.07 -8.39
CA ILE A 669 8.16 22.33 -9.58
C ILE A 669 7.39 23.65 -9.38
N ALA A 670 6.81 23.85 -8.19
CA ALA A 670 6.12 25.08 -7.81
C ALA A 670 6.94 26.36 -8.04
N ASP A 671 8.28 26.31 -7.96
CA ASP A 671 9.14 27.48 -8.16
C ASP A 671 9.51 27.72 -9.62
N GLY A 672 9.54 26.66 -10.42
CA GLY A 672 9.93 26.69 -11.82
C GLY A 672 8.79 26.78 -12.83
N TRP A 673 7.60 26.39 -12.39
CA TRP A 673 6.39 26.24 -13.18
C TRP A 673 5.25 26.91 -12.41
N ALA A 674 5.28 28.24 -12.30
CA ALA A 674 4.43 28.94 -11.33
C ALA A 674 2.94 28.81 -11.66
N GLY A 675 2.61 28.59 -12.93
CA GLY A 675 1.25 28.27 -13.39
C GLY A 675 0.70 26.95 -12.87
N LEU A 676 1.52 26.04 -12.33
CA LEU A 676 1.09 24.77 -11.73
C LEU A 676 0.83 24.85 -10.23
N ARG A 677 1.11 25.98 -9.57
CA ARG A 677 0.98 26.12 -8.10
C ARG A 677 -0.43 25.82 -7.60
N GLY A 678 -0.53 24.95 -6.61
CA GLY A 678 -1.79 24.59 -5.96
C GLY A 678 -2.73 23.76 -6.83
N THR A 679 -2.22 23.16 -7.91
CA THR A 679 -2.99 22.31 -8.83
C THR A 679 -2.76 20.82 -8.62
N GLY A 680 -1.77 20.45 -7.79
CA GLY A 680 -1.33 19.06 -7.59
C GLY A 680 -0.19 18.65 -8.54
N PHE A 681 -0.12 19.26 -9.73
CA PHE A 681 0.99 19.06 -10.67
C PHE A 681 2.31 19.66 -10.19
N ASP A 682 2.26 20.58 -9.22
CA ASP A 682 3.41 21.13 -8.52
C ASP A 682 4.03 20.18 -7.49
N LEU A 683 3.34 19.08 -7.18
CA LEU A 683 3.80 18.04 -6.24
C LEU A 683 4.40 16.83 -6.95
N ARG A 684 3.94 16.52 -8.16
CA ARG A 684 4.42 15.39 -8.96
C ARG A 684 3.92 15.49 -10.40
N ILE A 685 4.76 15.08 -11.34
CA ILE A 685 4.38 14.84 -12.74
C ILE A 685 4.74 13.40 -13.06
N ASP A 686 3.73 12.60 -13.40
CA ASP A 686 3.86 11.17 -13.72
C ASP A 686 4.18 10.93 -15.19
N ALA A 687 3.73 11.80 -16.10
CA ALA A 687 4.15 11.72 -17.48
C ALA A 687 4.12 13.11 -18.09
N ALA A 688 5.04 13.33 -19.04
CA ALA A 688 5.11 14.56 -19.79
C ALA A 688 5.36 14.21 -21.25
N VAL A 689 4.57 14.78 -22.15
CA VAL A 689 4.76 14.58 -23.59
C VAL A 689 4.43 15.85 -24.34
N ARG A 690 5.20 16.07 -25.40
CA ARG A 690 4.90 17.08 -26.40
C ARG A 690 4.30 16.39 -27.61
N PHE A 691 3.08 16.77 -27.96
CA PHE A 691 2.43 16.33 -29.19
C PHE A 691 1.34 17.35 -29.56
N THR A 692 0.97 17.38 -30.85
CA THR A 692 -0.08 18.18 -31.51
C THR A 692 -0.51 19.49 -30.81
N GLY A 693 -0.26 20.61 -31.46
CA GLY A 693 -0.58 21.94 -30.94
C GLY A 693 0.56 22.92 -31.16
N PRO A 694 0.53 24.09 -30.50
CA PRO A 694 1.66 25.02 -30.50
C PRO A 694 2.95 24.35 -30.00
N GLU A 695 4.09 24.68 -30.62
CA GLU A 695 5.37 24.02 -30.32
C GLU A 695 5.81 24.15 -28.84
N ASN A 696 5.33 25.20 -28.17
CA ASN A 696 5.62 25.55 -26.79
C ASN A 696 4.62 24.96 -25.77
N HIS A 697 3.66 24.13 -26.20
CA HIS A 697 2.68 23.52 -25.30
C HIS A 697 3.10 22.09 -24.91
N LEU A 698 2.93 21.76 -23.63
CA LEU A 698 3.17 20.43 -23.07
C LEU A 698 1.87 19.85 -22.52
N TRP A 699 1.76 18.53 -22.60
CA TRP A 699 0.75 17.79 -21.86
C TRP A 699 1.42 17.11 -20.67
N LEU A 700 0.95 17.42 -19.48
CA LEU A 700 1.45 16.87 -18.22
C LEU A 700 0.34 16.04 -17.60
N PHE A 701 0.71 14.89 -17.03
CA PHE A 701 -0.18 13.96 -16.35
C PHE A 701 0.28 13.75 -14.92
N SER A 702 -0.67 13.66 -14.00
CA SER A 702 -0.43 13.41 -12.58
C SER A 702 -1.68 12.73 -11.99
N GLY A 703 -1.52 11.51 -11.50
CA GLY A 703 -2.64 10.63 -11.16
C GLY A 703 -3.61 10.47 -12.33
N ASN A 704 -4.92 10.61 -12.04
CA ASN A 704 -5.99 10.52 -13.03
C ASN A 704 -6.26 11.86 -13.75
N SER A 705 -5.36 12.83 -13.66
CA SER A 705 -5.56 14.18 -14.15
C SER A 705 -4.52 14.58 -15.18
N TYR A 706 -4.89 15.53 -16.04
CA TYR A 706 -3.98 16.14 -17.01
C TYR A 706 -4.12 17.67 -17.07
N VAL A 707 -3.06 18.33 -17.52
CA VAL A 707 -3.06 19.73 -17.95
C VAL A 707 -2.40 19.87 -19.31
N ARG A 708 -2.83 20.85 -20.09
CA ARG A 708 -2.06 21.41 -21.20
C ARG A 708 -1.44 22.72 -20.75
N TYR A 709 -0.11 22.77 -20.75
CA TYR A 709 0.69 23.86 -20.21
C TYR A 709 1.34 24.67 -21.33
N ASP A 710 1.22 26.00 -21.28
CA ASP A 710 1.97 26.92 -22.11
C ASP A 710 3.26 27.31 -21.39
N VAL A 711 4.39 26.84 -21.92
CA VAL A 711 5.71 27.03 -21.32
C VAL A 711 6.15 28.49 -21.37
N ASP A 712 5.85 29.21 -22.45
CA ASP A 712 6.35 30.58 -22.63
C ASP A 712 5.62 31.58 -21.72
N ASN A 713 4.32 31.33 -21.53
CA ASN A 713 3.47 32.16 -20.67
C ASN A 713 3.41 31.66 -19.22
N ASP A 714 4.05 30.53 -18.91
CA ASP A 714 4.05 29.88 -17.59
C ASP A 714 2.61 29.70 -17.04
N SER A 715 1.72 29.13 -17.87
CA SER A 715 0.29 29.08 -17.55
C SER A 715 -0.42 27.82 -18.07
N ILE A 716 -1.46 27.39 -17.36
CA ILE A 716 -2.33 26.29 -17.80
C ILE A 716 -3.34 26.84 -18.81
N VAL A 717 -3.38 26.25 -20.02
CA VAL A 717 -4.36 26.59 -21.06
C VAL A 717 -5.56 25.64 -21.08
N VAL A 718 -5.40 24.42 -20.57
CA VAL A 718 -6.48 23.43 -20.38
C VAL A 718 -6.19 22.65 -19.11
N GLY A 719 -7.21 22.45 -18.28
CA GLY A 719 -7.10 21.68 -17.04
C GLY A 719 -6.84 22.54 -15.79
N PRO A 720 -6.60 21.91 -14.63
CA PRO A 720 -6.61 20.47 -14.39
C PRO A 720 -7.96 19.82 -14.70
N LYS A 721 -7.95 18.68 -15.41
CA LYS A 721 -9.14 17.88 -15.73
C LYS A 721 -8.84 16.41 -15.53
N ALA A 722 -9.87 15.60 -15.27
CA ALA A 722 -9.69 14.15 -15.29
C ALA A 722 -9.33 13.69 -16.70
N ILE A 723 -8.50 12.66 -16.82
CA ILE A 723 -8.07 12.12 -18.12
C ILE A 723 -9.28 11.72 -18.96
N ILE A 724 -10.27 11.08 -18.34
CA ILE A 724 -11.52 10.66 -18.98
C ILE A 724 -12.29 11.80 -19.66
N ASP A 725 -12.18 13.05 -19.16
CA ASP A 725 -12.89 14.21 -19.72
C ASP A 725 -12.27 14.73 -21.03
N GLY A 726 -11.02 14.39 -21.28
CA GLY A 726 -10.23 14.95 -22.40
C GLY A 726 -9.72 13.90 -23.39
N TRP A 727 -9.55 12.66 -22.94
CA TRP A 727 -8.84 11.61 -23.66
C TRP A 727 -9.71 10.39 -23.84
N ASN A 728 -10.06 10.09 -25.09
CA ASN A 728 -10.96 8.98 -25.41
C ASN A 728 -10.27 7.61 -25.30
N PHE A 729 -10.27 7.02 -24.11
CA PHE A 729 -9.83 5.64 -23.93
C PHE A 729 -10.92 4.60 -24.21
N GLY A 730 -11.94 4.94 -25.01
CA GLY A 730 -12.99 4.01 -25.46
C GLY A 730 -14.12 3.83 -24.47
N PHE A 731 -14.27 4.74 -23.50
CA PHE A 731 -15.43 4.81 -22.61
C PHE A 731 -16.57 5.55 -23.33
N PRO A 732 -17.85 5.19 -23.05
CA PRO A 732 -18.97 5.95 -23.56
C PRO A 732 -18.88 7.40 -23.07
N PHE A 733 -18.59 8.33 -23.98
CA PHE A 733 -18.54 9.75 -23.65
C PHE A 733 -19.93 10.27 -23.26
N GLY A 734 -20.04 10.85 -22.08
CA GLY A 734 -21.24 11.51 -21.57
C GLY A 734 -20.94 12.28 -20.29
N ASP A 735 -21.81 13.21 -19.92
CA ASP A 735 -21.83 13.75 -18.56
C ASP A 735 -22.30 12.64 -17.59
N PRO A 736 -21.90 12.67 -16.31
CA PRO A 736 -22.46 11.76 -15.31
C PRO A 736 -24.01 11.84 -15.31
N PRO A 737 -24.71 10.75 -14.93
CA PRO A 737 -26.16 10.75 -14.84
C PRO A 737 -26.67 11.96 -14.03
N SER A 738 -27.59 12.72 -14.62
CA SER A 738 -28.13 13.97 -14.05
C SER A 738 -29.10 13.76 -12.91
#